data_AF-A0AAE0RMM4-F1
#
_entry.id   AF-A0AAE0RMM4-F1
#
_cell.length_a   1.000
_cell.length_b   1.000
_cell.length_c   1.000
_cell.angle_alpha   90.00
_cell.angle_beta   90.00
_cell.angle_gamma   90.00
#
_symmetry.space_group_name_H-M   'P 1'
#
loop_
_entity.id
_entity.type
_entity.pdbx_description
1 polymer ?
#
loop_
_entity_poly.entity_id
_entity_poly.type
_entity_poly.pdbx_seq_one_letter_code
_entity_poly.pdbx_strand_id
1 'polypeptide(L)'
;MGSAPSSFDQQVAPTPNRLYATYQLLPSFVYSEKLKCYVDKEPTEDEEALVPEPHPPPTRKDEIFNVQRFAEVDARAIKAPGRLLKEPLKALVNYLIEGYTDDLSKIRVIYRWITNQSMDTIKFPKNEPSPTQSQYQLWRIKQKKGNYAQLVSLLCRFAHIPCVIIHGKLKGTTYDVGDQLDGETHYGEWNAVLIDNHWRFINAYWGTCAEGMEDVQEWAPVEHSLPDGLESDANEATGKMFYHCDENYFLTDPEQMGSTHLPDKPEWQLKTEVMSHQDFEEMVFLKDRFFNLKMKTISHEKCHVYSENGELEIRFGVPKEISINADFQYLLFRLKNGEDKSTIRYDRFVFLHREHNMEVLVARIRSPVADTFKFELVGKDTTIKSPLYDYDWIALYKIIFKQPKDGREGCQPYPETPVIGWGPGRALLEIGMAPMSHCTGEVKTDENGMVEIKFSPKSAGGLANLAYTAKLYTGGVKQTEIPDRVVHRVENGDVIFNVRAPWREEYALHLFCSKPGQKNEPQNICNYLVVSNQKHHNGSYPKGFQDKLGPSKNFNEFGLTPSHVSGMIYTDVDEVTLSFQKTKYIDLSINLSGGEIKQTDAHRLITRQDTDTEIIIKVRLPSPNAYGLKIRGTATPNFPHEDIYSYIIDYRRQSGKKKKKENEEKQEETGLSSIPEILRRKIQQAIADRNIDDLESAIRELKGLGLPTAQAAIDSAEGELDFLKVRKELIEATDEKNYDRLTAAIDEVKKKQYEPRLPRELAAAMAVLDRLKTIQRLLHAIMALDQRTIAEIRGYQSPPPAVHCVMKATLLLLGHWEEETEEWKNIQIALGKTGKESIKRQIGGFKIESVPLDVALGARDLIREFTLEQVRLVSAGAATFYVWVHGMAEEIEKRAGEEQVGSARPRTRQRRKRE
;
A
#
# COMPACT_ATOMS: atom_id res chain seq x y z
N MET A 1 -14.58 -28.99 8.07
CA MET A 1 -16.02 -29.27 8.10
C MET A 1 -16.66 -28.41 7.04
N GLY A 2 -17.31 -29.04 6.05
CA GLY A 2 -17.73 -28.38 4.82
C GLY A 2 -18.96 -27.51 5.01
N SER A 3 -18.89 -26.29 4.48
CA SER A 3 -20.06 -25.47 4.18
C SER A 3 -20.55 -25.82 2.77
N ALA A 4 -21.75 -26.37 2.67
CA ALA A 4 -22.43 -26.67 1.42
C ALA A 4 -22.60 -25.42 0.54
N PRO A 5 -22.65 -25.55 -0.80
CA PRO A 5 -23.06 -24.45 -1.65
C PRO A 5 -24.54 -24.16 -1.38
N SER A 6 -24.85 -22.91 -1.02
CA SER A 6 -26.23 -22.45 -0.87
C SER A 6 -26.97 -22.64 -2.19
N SER A 7 -28.09 -23.35 -2.14
CA SER A 7 -29.04 -23.46 -3.24
C SER A 7 -29.58 -22.07 -3.58
N PHE A 8 -29.06 -21.46 -4.64
CA PHE A 8 -29.68 -20.30 -5.25
C PHE A 8 -30.87 -20.80 -6.08
N ASP A 9 -32.08 -20.44 -5.64
CA ASP A 9 -33.30 -20.65 -6.41
C ASP A 9 -33.13 -20.03 -7.80
N GLN A 10 -33.28 -20.88 -8.83
CA GLN A 10 -33.43 -20.45 -10.21
C GLN A 10 -34.70 -19.62 -10.33
N GLN A 11 -34.58 -18.30 -10.25
CA GLN A 11 -35.61 -17.40 -10.74
C GLN A 11 -35.00 -16.42 -11.71
N VAL A 12 -35.70 -16.27 -12.84
CA VAL A 12 -35.53 -15.24 -13.88
C VAL A 12 -34.73 -15.70 -15.11
N ALA A 13 -35.34 -16.57 -15.92
CA ALA A 13 -35.08 -16.54 -17.36
C ALA A 13 -36.28 -15.85 -18.04
N PRO A 14 -36.12 -14.67 -18.66
CA PRO A 14 -37.19 -14.03 -19.42
C PRO A 14 -37.59 -14.89 -20.62
N THR A 15 -38.78 -14.64 -21.17
CA THR A 15 -39.35 -15.42 -22.26
C THR A 15 -38.35 -15.72 -23.38
N PRO A 16 -38.24 -16.99 -23.80
CA PRO A 16 -37.09 -17.49 -24.51
C PRO A 16 -37.19 -17.20 -26.02
N ASN A 17 -36.87 -15.98 -26.47
CA ASN A 17 -36.56 -15.72 -27.90
C ASN A 17 -36.18 -14.28 -28.33
N ARG A 18 -35.89 -13.35 -27.42
CA ARG A 18 -35.80 -11.93 -27.78
C ARG A 18 -34.41 -11.51 -28.25
N LEU A 19 -34.37 -10.55 -29.16
CA LEU A 19 -33.16 -9.82 -29.56
C LEU A 19 -33.24 -8.39 -29.03
N TYR A 20 -32.13 -7.90 -28.49
CA TYR A 20 -32.02 -6.57 -27.90
C TYR A 20 -30.88 -5.82 -28.58
N ALA A 21 -31.12 -4.57 -28.96
CA ALA A 21 -30.08 -3.72 -29.53
C ALA A 21 -30.30 -2.25 -29.19
N THR A 22 -29.22 -1.50 -29.02
CA THR A 22 -29.27 -0.05 -28.75
C THR A 22 -29.63 0.78 -29.98
N TYR A 23 -29.71 0.16 -31.15
CA TYR A 23 -30.19 0.71 -32.41
C TYR A 23 -31.28 -0.18 -33.03
N GLN A 24 -32.03 0.37 -33.98
CA GLN A 24 -33.10 -0.37 -34.63
C GLN A 24 -32.53 -1.35 -35.69
N LEU A 25 -32.36 -2.62 -35.30
CA LEU A 25 -31.86 -3.69 -36.18
C LEU A 25 -32.78 -3.96 -37.39
N LEU A 26 -34.08 -3.96 -37.15
CA LEU A 26 -35.12 -4.12 -38.16
C LEU A 26 -36.24 -3.10 -37.91
N PRO A 27 -36.95 -2.64 -38.96
CA PRO A 27 -38.05 -1.68 -38.80
C PRO A 27 -39.16 -2.14 -37.84
N SER A 28 -39.32 -3.45 -37.64
CA SER A 28 -40.30 -4.03 -36.71
C SER A 28 -39.90 -3.91 -35.23
N PHE A 29 -38.65 -3.56 -34.93
CA PHE A 29 -38.18 -3.45 -33.56
C PHE A 29 -38.74 -2.17 -32.92
N VAL A 30 -39.23 -2.29 -31.70
CA VAL A 30 -39.85 -1.21 -30.91
C VAL A 30 -38.89 -0.80 -29.80
N TYR A 31 -38.83 0.48 -29.48
CA TYR A 31 -38.00 0.98 -28.39
C TYR A 31 -38.68 0.76 -27.03
N SER A 32 -37.99 0.14 -26.07
CA SER A 32 -38.44 0.02 -24.67
C SER A 32 -37.78 1.11 -23.84
N GLU A 33 -38.60 1.97 -23.23
CA GLU A 33 -38.12 3.05 -22.35
C GLU A 33 -37.48 2.51 -21.06
N LYS A 34 -37.95 1.38 -20.54
CA LYS A 34 -37.39 0.74 -19.36
C LYS A 34 -35.99 0.18 -19.64
N LEU A 35 -35.88 -0.61 -20.72
CA LEU A 35 -34.63 -1.28 -21.06
C LEU A 35 -33.63 -0.38 -21.80
N LYS A 36 -34.04 0.83 -22.20
CA LYS A 36 -33.22 1.79 -22.96
C LYS A 36 -32.61 1.18 -24.23
N CYS A 37 -33.38 0.32 -24.91
CA CYS A 37 -32.96 -0.36 -26.13
C CYS A 37 -34.17 -0.77 -26.99
N TYR A 38 -33.90 -1.08 -28.25
CA TYR A 38 -34.85 -1.68 -29.18
C TYR A 38 -34.98 -3.18 -28.95
N VAL A 39 -36.22 -3.67 -29.01
CA VAL A 39 -36.61 -5.07 -28.85
C VAL A 39 -37.42 -5.54 -30.06
N ASP A 40 -37.34 -6.83 -30.38
CA ASP A 40 -37.99 -7.43 -31.56
C ASP A 40 -39.53 -7.44 -31.51
N LYS A 41 -40.12 -7.34 -30.32
CA LYS A 41 -41.56 -7.15 -30.08
C LYS A 41 -41.78 -6.42 -28.75
N GLU A 42 -42.83 -5.61 -28.66
CA GLU A 42 -43.29 -5.00 -27.41
C GLU A 42 -43.40 -6.06 -26.29
N PRO A 43 -42.69 -5.92 -25.15
CA PRO A 43 -42.74 -6.89 -24.08
C PRO A 43 -44.01 -6.74 -23.26
N THR A 44 -44.51 -7.85 -22.70
CA THR A 44 -45.58 -7.75 -21.69
C THR A 44 -45.01 -7.17 -20.39
N GLU A 45 -45.85 -6.61 -19.51
CA GLU A 45 -45.40 -6.07 -18.22
C GLU A 45 -44.62 -7.11 -17.38
N ASP A 46 -45.04 -8.37 -17.41
CA ASP A 46 -44.35 -9.48 -16.73
C ASP A 46 -42.97 -9.79 -17.35
N GLU A 47 -42.84 -9.70 -18.68
CA GLU A 47 -41.57 -9.92 -19.37
C GLU A 47 -40.60 -8.76 -19.16
N GLU A 48 -41.10 -7.52 -19.12
CA GLU A 48 -40.30 -6.35 -18.76
C GLU A 48 -39.84 -6.40 -17.30
N ALA A 49 -40.62 -6.97 -16.38
CA ALA A 49 -40.26 -7.11 -14.96
C ALA A 49 -39.05 -8.03 -14.73
N LEU A 50 -38.79 -8.98 -15.63
CA LEU A 50 -37.73 -9.99 -15.52
C LEU A 50 -36.36 -9.51 -16.01
N VAL A 51 -36.28 -8.41 -16.75
CA VAL A 51 -35.00 -7.87 -17.23
C VAL A 51 -34.75 -6.52 -16.56
N PRO A 52 -33.65 -6.37 -15.79
CA PRO A 52 -33.36 -5.11 -15.13
C PRO A 52 -32.92 -4.06 -16.14
N GLU A 53 -33.18 -2.79 -15.81
CA GLU A 53 -32.66 -1.63 -16.53
C GLU A 53 -31.11 -1.68 -16.58
N PRO A 54 -30.46 -1.05 -17.57
CA PRO A 54 -29.00 -0.92 -17.56
C PRO A 54 -28.54 -0.18 -16.30
N HIS A 55 -27.66 -0.83 -15.53
CA HIS A 55 -27.15 -0.30 -14.26
C HIS A 55 -25.71 -0.75 -14.02
N PRO A 56 -24.94 -0.01 -13.21
CA PRO A 56 -23.59 -0.42 -12.84
C PRO A 56 -23.58 -1.76 -12.11
N PRO A 57 -22.69 -2.69 -12.49
CA PRO A 57 -22.56 -3.95 -11.79
C PRO A 57 -21.98 -3.72 -10.37
N PRO A 58 -22.52 -4.36 -9.33
CA PRO A 58 -22.05 -4.18 -7.95
C PRO A 58 -20.77 -4.97 -7.65
N THR A 59 -20.38 -5.90 -8.53
CA THR A 59 -19.18 -6.72 -8.39
C THR A 59 -18.30 -6.58 -9.62
N ARG A 60 -16.99 -6.71 -9.41
CA ARG A 60 -15.98 -6.71 -10.47
C ARG A 60 -15.85 -8.09 -11.11
N LYS A 61 -15.25 -8.13 -12.29
CA LYS A 61 -14.91 -9.35 -13.00
C LYS A 61 -14.10 -10.33 -12.15
N ASP A 62 -13.05 -9.86 -11.47
CA ASP A 62 -12.12 -10.71 -10.71
C ASP A 62 -12.76 -11.35 -9.46
N GLU A 63 -13.90 -10.83 -9.01
CA GLU A 63 -14.69 -11.40 -7.93
C GLU A 63 -15.54 -12.60 -8.37
N ILE A 64 -16.01 -12.61 -9.62
CA ILE A 64 -16.96 -13.62 -10.13
C ILE A 64 -16.33 -14.60 -11.12
N PHE A 65 -15.22 -14.24 -11.75
CA PHE A 65 -14.59 -15.03 -12.81
C PHE A 65 -13.10 -15.28 -12.56
N ASN A 66 -12.72 -16.56 -12.65
CA ASN A 66 -11.34 -17.01 -12.56
C ASN A 66 -11.09 -18.06 -13.66
N VAL A 67 -10.26 -17.74 -14.64
CA VAL A 67 -10.04 -18.59 -15.83
C VAL A 67 -9.64 -20.03 -15.49
N GLN A 68 -8.84 -20.24 -14.44
CA GLN A 68 -8.41 -21.59 -14.06
C GLN A 68 -9.57 -22.49 -13.60
N ARG A 69 -10.65 -21.91 -13.05
CA ARG A 69 -11.84 -22.66 -12.63
C ARG A 69 -12.73 -23.10 -13.80
N PHE A 70 -12.56 -22.52 -14.99
CA PHE A 70 -13.37 -22.80 -16.18
C PHE A 70 -12.66 -23.71 -17.20
N ALA A 71 -11.58 -24.38 -16.81
CA ALA A 71 -10.79 -25.22 -17.72
C ALA A 71 -11.62 -26.33 -18.42
N GLU A 72 -12.58 -26.94 -17.73
CA GLU A 72 -13.47 -27.95 -18.32
C GLU A 72 -14.47 -27.33 -19.30
N VAL A 73 -15.01 -26.16 -18.96
CA VAL A 73 -15.90 -25.35 -19.80
C VAL A 73 -15.19 -24.96 -21.10
N ASP A 74 -13.95 -24.49 -20.99
CA ASP A 74 -13.11 -24.14 -22.12
C ASP A 74 -12.77 -25.34 -22.98
N ALA A 75 -12.43 -26.47 -22.35
CA ALA A 75 -12.14 -27.71 -23.07
C ALA A 75 -13.35 -28.17 -23.90
N ARG A 76 -14.57 -27.99 -23.40
CA ARG A 76 -15.80 -28.32 -24.15
C ARG A 76 -15.96 -27.44 -25.39
N ALA A 77 -15.75 -26.14 -25.26
CA ALA A 77 -15.79 -25.21 -26.39
C ALA A 77 -14.74 -25.56 -27.46
N ILE A 78 -13.50 -25.84 -27.04
CA ILE A 78 -12.38 -26.16 -27.94
C ILE A 78 -12.59 -27.51 -28.64
N LYS A 79 -13.18 -28.50 -27.95
CA LYS A 79 -13.45 -29.85 -28.48
C LYS A 79 -14.75 -29.96 -29.29
N ALA A 80 -15.45 -28.85 -29.53
CA ALA A 80 -16.70 -28.84 -30.28
C ALA A 80 -16.54 -29.52 -31.66
N PRO A 81 -17.31 -30.58 -31.97
CA PRO A 81 -17.16 -31.32 -33.23
C PRO A 81 -17.41 -30.44 -34.45
N GLY A 82 -16.48 -30.44 -35.41
CA GLY A 82 -16.60 -29.65 -36.65
C GLY A 82 -17.86 -29.98 -37.49
N ARG A 83 -18.51 -31.13 -37.29
CA ARG A 83 -19.81 -31.46 -37.93
C ARG A 83 -20.92 -30.48 -37.53
N LEU A 84 -20.87 -29.92 -36.32
CA LEU A 84 -21.88 -28.98 -35.81
C LEU A 84 -21.94 -27.68 -36.62
N LEU A 85 -20.87 -27.34 -37.34
CA LEU A 85 -20.84 -26.22 -38.28
C LEU A 85 -21.85 -26.39 -39.43
N LYS A 86 -22.16 -27.63 -39.82
CA LYS A 86 -23.13 -27.96 -40.89
C LYS A 86 -24.54 -28.23 -40.36
N GLU A 87 -24.71 -28.27 -39.05
CA GLU A 87 -26.00 -28.48 -38.38
C GLU A 87 -26.64 -27.13 -37.99
N PRO A 88 -27.93 -27.11 -37.61
CA PRO A 88 -28.58 -25.89 -37.18
C PRO A 88 -27.92 -25.24 -35.95
N LEU A 89 -27.93 -23.90 -35.87
CA LEU A 89 -27.27 -23.16 -34.77
C LEU A 89 -27.70 -23.62 -33.36
N LYS A 90 -28.98 -24.02 -33.21
CA LYS A 90 -29.51 -24.60 -31.97
C LYS A 90 -28.78 -25.89 -31.54
N ALA A 91 -28.41 -26.76 -32.48
CA ALA A 91 -27.70 -28.00 -32.17
C ALA A 91 -26.30 -27.73 -31.63
N LEU A 92 -25.61 -26.74 -32.20
CA LEU A 92 -24.33 -26.26 -31.67
C LEU A 92 -24.49 -25.71 -30.25
N VAL A 93 -25.44 -24.82 -30.02
CA VAL A 93 -25.64 -24.20 -28.70
C VAL A 93 -26.01 -25.25 -27.65
N ASN A 94 -26.93 -26.17 -27.96
CA ASN A 94 -27.27 -27.29 -27.09
C ASN A 94 -26.04 -28.12 -26.71
N TYR A 95 -25.16 -28.40 -27.67
CA TYR A 95 -23.90 -29.07 -27.38
C TYR A 95 -23.02 -28.22 -26.46
N LEU A 96 -22.86 -26.92 -26.69
CA LEU A 96 -21.98 -26.09 -25.87
C LEU A 96 -22.46 -26.03 -24.40
N ILE A 97 -23.76 -25.85 -24.17
CA ILE A 97 -24.32 -25.60 -22.83
C ILE A 97 -24.74 -26.87 -22.07
N GLU A 98 -24.72 -28.04 -22.70
CA GLU A 98 -25.15 -29.30 -22.06
C GLU A 98 -24.35 -29.57 -20.77
N GLY A 99 -25.09 -29.73 -19.67
CA GLY A 99 -24.55 -29.96 -18.32
C GLY A 99 -24.35 -28.69 -17.50
N TYR A 100 -24.50 -27.49 -18.09
CA TYR A 100 -24.35 -26.22 -17.38
C TYR A 100 -25.71 -25.57 -17.08
N THR A 101 -25.95 -25.29 -15.81
CA THR A 101 -27.21 -24.66 -15.34
C THR A 101 -27.06 -23.18 -15.09
N ASP A 102 -25.87 -22.72 -14.71
CA ASP A 102 -25.56 -21.32 -14.44
C ASP A 102 -25.24 -20.54 -15.73
N ASP A 103 -25.61 -19.26 -15.76
CA ASP A 103 -25.47 -18.44 -16.97
C ASP A 103 -24.01 -18.06 -17.25
N LEU A 104 -23.18 -17.97 -16.21
CA LEU A 104 -21.74 -17.68 -16.33
C LEU A 104 -20.99 -18.77 -17.12
N SER A 105 -21.22 -20.04 -16.81
CA SER A 105 -20.61 -21.17 -17.54
C SER A 105 -21.13 -21.25 -18.98
N LYS A 106 -22.43 -21.02 -19.19
CA LYS A 106 -23.04 -20.99 -20.54
C LYS A 106 -22.44 -19.87 -21.40
N ILE A 107 -22.28 -18.66 -20.86
CA ILE A 107 -21.68 -17.57 -21.64
C ILE A 107 -20.18 -17.79 -21.85
N ARG A 108 -19.46 -18.37 -20.87
CA ARG A 108 -18.04 -18.70 -21.02
C ARG A 108 -17.81 -19.71 -22.15
N VAL A 109 -18.58 -20.79 -22.22
CA VAL A 109 -18.43 -21.79 -23.29
C VAL A 109 -18.77 -21.21 -24.66
N ILE A 110 -19.78 -20.33 -24.75
CA ILE A 110 -20.12 -19.61 -25.98
C ILE A 110 -18.96 -18.70 -26.40
N TYR A 111 -18.49 -17.83 -25.50
CA TYR A 111 -17.40 -16.91 -25.78
C TYR A 111 -16.14 -17.65 -26.22
N ARG A 112 -15.74 -18.69 -25.47
CA ARG A 112 -14.56 -19.48 -25.79
C ARG A 112 -14.70 -20.23 -27.12
N TRP A 113 -15.89 -20.69 -27.46
CA TRP A 113 -16.13 -21.32 -28.77
C TRP A 113 -15.91 -20.31 -29.89
N ILE A 114 -16.47 -19.10 -29.77
CA ILE A 114 -16.30 -18.02 -30.75
C ILE A 114 -14.83 -17.66 -30.92
N THR A 115 -14.11 -17.39 -29.83
CA THR A 115 -12.68 -16.99 -29.89
C THR A 115 -11.76 -18.11 -30.36
N ASN A 116 -12.24 -19.35 -30.38
CA ASN A 116 -11.53 -20.50 -30.95
C ASN A 116 -11.81 -20.70 -32.45
N GLN A 117 -12.74 -19.94 -33.06
CA GLN A 117 -13.02 -20.05 -34.49
C GLN A 117 -12.00 -19.25 -35.31
N SER A 118 -11.00 -19.95 -35.83
CA SER A 118 -10.05 -19.35 -36.77
C SER A 118 -10.70 -19.13 -38.14
N MET A 119 -10.99 -17.88 -38.46
CA MET A 119 -11.61 -17.51 -39.74
C MET A 119 -10.74 -17.89 -40.94
N ASP A 120 -9.42 -17.96 -40.78
CA ASP A 120 -8.48 -18.29 -41.87
C ASP A 120 -8.36 -19.79 -42.12
N THR A 121 -8.50 -20.62 -41.09
CA THR A 121 -8.39 -22.09 -41.24
C THR A 121 -9.73 -22.74 -41.58
N ILE A 122 -10.86 -22.12 -41.24
CA ILE A 122 -12.18 -22.65 -41.57
C ILE A 122 -12.37 -22.61 -43.09
N LYS A 123 -12.56 -23.81 -43.68
CA LYS A 123 -12.88 -23.97 -45.10
C LYS A 123 -14.35 -23.66 -45.35
N PHE A 124 -14.62 -22.41 -45.68
CA PHE A 124 -15.96 -21.98 -46.07
C PHE A 124 -16.33 -22.45 -47.47
N PRO A 125 -17.61 -22.78 -47.73
CA PRO A 125 -18.08 -23.06 -49.08
C PRO A 125 -17.99 -21.80 -49.96
N LYS A 126 -17.77 -22.01 -51.26
CA LYS A 126 -17.76 -20.91 -52.26
C LYS A 126 -19.13 -20.24 -52.39
N ASN A 127 -20.19 -21.03 -52.29
CA ASN A 127 -21.57 -20.56 -52.33
C ASN A 127 -22.08 -20.28 -50.91
N GLU A 128 -23.06 -19.38 -50.79
CA GLU A 128 -23.70 -19.04 -49.52
C GLU A 128 -24.23 -20.31 -48.82
N PRO A 129 -23.78 -20.61 -47.58
CA PRO A 129 -24.34 -21.70 -46.78
C PRO A 129 -25.82 -21.48 -46.51
N SER A 130 -26.57 -22.56 -46.22
CA SER A 130 -27.96 -22.40 -45.80
C SER A 130 -28.04 -21.53 -44.53
N PRO A 131 -28.94 -20.53 -44.47
CA PRO A 131 -29.13 -19.68 -43.29
C PRO A 131 -29.43 -20.42 -42.00
N THR A 132 -29.85 -21.68 -42.10
CA THR A 132 -30.11 -22.56 -40.95
C THR A 132 -28.82 -23.08 -40.29
N GLN A 133 -27.71 -23.21 -41.04
CA GLN A 133 -26.48 -23.84 -40.58
C GLN A 133 -25.62 -22.91 -39.71
N SER A 134 -24.94 -23.46 -38.69
CA SER A 134 -24.08 -22.68 -37.79
C SER A 134 -22.96 -21.93 -38.53
N GLN A 135 -22.36 -22.56 -39.55
CA GLN A 135 -21.31 -21.93 -40.37
C GLN A 135 -21.78 -20.70 -41.15
N TYR A 136 -23.09 -20.50 -41.34
CA TYR A 136 -23.64 -19.35 -42.05
C TYR A 136 -23.24 -18.03 -41.39
N GLN A 137 -23.29 -17.95 -40.07
CA GLN A 137 -22.95 -16.71 -39.37
C GLN A 137 -21.45 -16.41 -39.43
N LEU A 138 -20.61 -17.44 -39.30
CA LEU A 138 -19.15 -17.31 -39.48
C LEU A 138 -18.81 -16.90 -40.93
N TRP A 139 -19.52 -17.46 -41.91
CA TRP A 139 -19.39 -17.06 -43.32
C TRP A 139 -19.78 -15.59 -43.53
N ARG A 140 -20.89 -15.13 -42.93
CA ARG A 140 -21.31 -13.72 -42.98
C ARG A 140 -20.25 -12.79 -42.44
N ILE A 141 -19.63 -13.12 -41.29
CA ILE A 141 -18.53 -12.35 -40.71
C ILE A 141 -17.36 -12.28 -41.70
N LYS A 142 -16.94 -13.41 -42.27
CA LYS A 142 -15.84 -13.45 -43.26
C LYS A 142 -16.14 -12.64 -44.52
N GLN A 143 -17.40 -12.56 -44.94
CA GLN A 143 -17.83 -11.77 -46.10
C GLN A 143 -18.18 -10.30 -45.75
N LYS A 144 -17.88 -9.83 -44.53
CA LYS A 144 -18.26 -8.49 -44.04
C LYS A 144 -19.76 -8.20 -44.13
N LYS A 145 -20.60 -9.24 -44.08
CA LYS A 145 -22.08 -9.17 -44.10
C LYS A 145 -22.69 -9.37 -42.72
N GLY A 146 -21.88 -9.55 -41.69
CA GLY A 146 -22.27 -9.70 -40.29
C GLY A 146 -21.07 -9.44 -39.38
N ASN A 147 -21.30 -9.41 -38.08
CA ASN A 147 -20.25 -9.13 -37.09
C ASN A 147 -20.32 -10.08 -35.89
N TYR A 148 -19.31 -10.03 -35.04
CA TYR A 148 -19.23 -10.88 -33.85
C TYR A 148 -20.33 -10.56 -32.83
N ALA A 149 -20.72 -9.29 -32.67
CA ALA A 149 -21.74 -8.90 -31.70
C ALA A 149 -23.12 -9.50 -32.01
N GLN A 150 -23.47 -9.57 -33.30
CA GLN A 150 -24.66 -10.26 -33.80
C GLN A 150 -24.58 -11.77 -33.57
N LEU A 151 -23.41 -12.39 -33.78
CA LEU A 151 -23.22 -13.82 -33.52
C LEU A 151 -23.37 -14.15 -32.03
N VAL A 152 -22.77 -13.37 -31.13
CA VAL A 152 -22.91 -13.54 -29.68
C VAL A 152 -24.39 -13.44 -29.30
N SER A 153 -25.10 -12.39 -29.73
CA SER A 153 -26.52 -12.21 -29.44
C SER A 153 -27.38 -13.39 -29.92
N LEU A 154 -27.11 -13.92 -31.11
CA LEU A 154 -27.80 -15.11 -31.62
C LEU A 154 -27.53 -16.37 -30.79
N LEU A 155 -26.28 -16.61 -30.39
CA LEU A 155 -25.91 -17.76 -29.55
C LEU A 155 -26.53 -17.66 -28.15
N CYS A 156 -26.46 -16.47 -27.54
CA CYS A 156 -27.09 -16.17 -26.24
C CYS A 156 -28.61 -16.37 -26.28
N ARG A 157 -29.28 -15.98 -27.38
CA ARG A 157 -30.71 -16.23 -27.58
C ARG A 157 -31.06 -17.72 -27.49
N PHE A 158 -30.28 -18.59 -28.13
CA PHE A 158 -30.48 -20.05 -28.06
C PHE A 158 -30.08 -20.64 -26.70
N ALA A 159 -29.19 -19.99 -25.95
CA ALA A 159 -28.80 -20.37 -24.60
C ALA A 159 -29.69 -19.78 -23.50
N HIS A 160 -30.70 -19.00 -23.87
CA HIS A 160 -31.62 -18.31 -22.97
C HIS A 160 -30.94 -17.29 -22.05
N ILE A 161 -29.92 -16.60 -22.57
CA ILE A 161 -29.20 -15.52 -21.87
C ILE A 161 -29.59 -14.18 -22.50
N PRO A 162 -30.15 -13.22 -21.74
CA PRO A 162 -30.39 -11.87 -22.24
C PRO A 162 -29.09 -11.22 -22.68
N CYS A 163 -29.07 -10.72 -23.91
CA CYS A 163 -27.87 -10.15 -24.53
C CYS A 163 -28.26 -8.96 -25.40
N VAL A 164 -27.71 -7.79 -25.09
CA VAL A 164 -27.90 -6.55 -25.84
C VAL A 164 -26.74 -6.31 -26.77
N ILE A 165 -27.02 -5.94 -28.02
CA ILE A 165 -26.03 -5.42 -28.97
C ILE A 165 -25.90 -3.90 -28.72
N ILE A 166 -24.70 -3.48 -28.37
CA ILE A 166 -24.35 -2.08 -28.11
C ILE A 166 -23.59 -1.56 -29.32
N HIS A 167 -23.98 -0.39 -29.82
CA HIS A 167 -23.24 0.35 -30.83
C HIS A 167 -22.69 1.65 -30.25
N GLY A 168 -21.60 2.12 -30.83
CA GLY A 168 -20.98 3.38 -30.47
C GLY A 168 -19.60 3.52 -31.09
N LYS A 169 -18.73 4.25 -30.40
CA LYS A 169 -17.39 4.60 -30.88
C LYS A 169 -16.31 3.80 -30.16
N LEU A 170 -15.30 3.38 -30.90
CA LEU A 170 -14.17 2.58 -30.44
C LEU A 170 -12.84 3.30 -30.69
N LYS A 171 -11.97 3.30 -29.70
CA LYS A 171 -10.54 3.61 -29.86
C LYS A 171 -9.79 2.36 -30.31
N GLY A 172 -10.08 1.91 -31.53
CA GLY A 172 -9.53 0.71 -32.15
C GLY A 172 -8.18 0.92 -32.84
N THR A 173 -7.86 0.05 -33.80
CA THR A 173 -6.58 0.07 -34.54
C THR A 173 -6.36 1.31 -35.39
N THR A 174 -7.42 2.04 -35.73
CA THR A 174 -7.37 3.26 -36.55
C THR A 174 -7.26 4.55 -35.73
N TYR A 175 -7.32 4.46 -34.39
CA TYR A 175 -7.26 5.61 -33.50
C TYR A 175 -5.82 5.86 -33.04
N ASP A 176 -5.33 7.09 -33.21
CA ASP A 176 -4.13 7.57 -32.53
C ASP A 176 -4.48 8.48 -31.35
N VAL A 177 -3.59 8.50 -30.36
CA VAL A 177 -3.82 9.23 -29.10
C VAL A 177 -4.03 10.73 -29.37
N GLY A 178 -5.16 11.25 -28.90
CA GLY A 178 -5.53 12.66 -29.05
C GLY A 178 -6.24 12.99 -30.37
N ASP A 179 -6.59 12.00 -31.18
CA ASP A 179 -7.46 12.21 -32.34
C ASP A 179 -8.91 12.47 -31.93
N GLN A 180 -9.64 13.17 -32.82
CA GLN A 180 -11.09 13.29 -32.72
C GLN A 180 -11.76 12.06 -33.33
N LEU A 181 -12.86 11.62 -32.72
CA LEU A 181 -13.58 10.43 -33.11
C LEU A 181 -14.77 10.79 -34.01
N ASP A 182 -14.77 10.28 -35.23
CA ASP A 182 -15.94 10.32 -36.11
C ASP A 182 -16.70 8.99 -36.13
N GLY A 183 -18.00 9.07 -36.43
CA GLY A 183 -18.91 7.92 -36.41
C GLY A 183 -18.79 6.95 -37.59
N GLU A 184 -17.96 7.22 -38.61
CA GLU A 184 -17.77 6.31 -39.74
C GLU A 184 -16.54 5.42 -39.53
N THR A 185 -15.41 6.02 -39.14
CA THR A 185 -14.13 5.31 -39.00
C THR A 185 -13.96 4.64 -37.63
N HIS A 186 -14.63 5.18 -36.60
CA HIS A 186 -14.52 4.67 -35.22
C HIS A 186 -15.76 3.89 -34.78
N TYR A 187 -16.69 3.57 -35.69
CA TYR A 187 -17.88 2.79 -35.34
C TYR A 187 -17.52 1.37 -34.89
N GLY A 188 -18.22 0.88 -33.87
CA GLY A 188 -18.15 -0.53 -33.50
C GLY A 188 -19.36 -1.05 -32.74
N GLU A 189 -19.44 -2.38 -32.67
CA GLU A 189 -20.49 -3.10 -31.97
C GLU A 189 -19.90 -4.14 -31.01
N TRP A 190 -20.45 -4.20 -29.81
CA TRP A 190 -20.12 -5.17 -28.77
C TRP A 190 -21.39 -5.59 -28.02
N ASN A 191 -21.26 -6.37 -26.94
CA ASN A 191 -22.40 -6.87 -26.20
C ASN A 191 -22.36 -6.52 -24.72
N ALA A 192 -23.56 -6.44 -24.13
CA ALA A 192 -23.76 -6.65 -22.71
C ALA A 192 -24.65 -7.89 -22.51
N VAL A 193 -24.23 -8.79 -21.62
CA VAL A 193 -24.97 -10.00 -21.24
C VAL A 193 -25.46 -9.87 -19.81
N LEU A 194 -26.63 -10.43 -19.51
CA LEU A 194 -27.17 -10.45 -18.15
C LEU A 194 -26.70 -11.72 -17.43
N ILE A 195 -25.98 -11.56 -16.32
CA ILE A 195 -25.51 -12.65 -15.47
C ILE A 195 -25.89 -12.31 -14.03
N ASP A 196 -26.60 -13.23 -13.37
CA ASP A 196 -27.07 -13.07 -11.99
C ASP A 196 -27.76 -11.71 -11.76
N ASN A 197 -28.64 -11.32 -12.67
CA ASN A 197 -29.38 -10.04 -12.67
C ASN A 197 -28.52 -8.77 -12.85
N HIS A 198 -27.29 -8.89 -13.35
CA HIS A 198 -26.43 -7.74 -13.59
C HIS A 198 -25.82 -7.78 -15.00
N TRP A 199 -25.77 -6.63 -15.67
CA TRP A 199 -25.20 -6.51 -17.00
C TRP A 199 -23.65 -6.59 -16.95
N ARG A 200 -23.04 -7.29 -17.91
CA ARG A 200 -21.58 -7.44 -18.07
C ARG A 200 -21.18 -7.31 -19.52
N PHE A 201 -20.09 -6.59 -19.79
CA PHE A 201 -19.62 -6.38 -21.16
C PHE A 201 -18.87 -7.58 -21.73
N ILE A 202 -19.05 -7.84 -23.02
CA ILE A 202 -18.26 -8.78 -23.80
C ILE A 202 -17.97 -8.16 -25.17
N ASN A 203 -16.72 -8.22 -25.62
CA ASN A 203 -16.35 -7.96 -27.00
C ASN A 203 -15.63 -9.18 -27.58
N ALA A 204 -16.37 -10.02 -28.29
CA ALA A 204 -15.82 -11.23 -28.90
C ALA A 204 -14.93 -10.96 -30.12
N TYR A 205 -15.06 -9.79 -30.77
CA TYR A 205 -14.17 -9.43 -31.88
C TYR A 205 -12.76 -9.17 -31.36
N TRP A 206 -12.60 -8.30 -30.36
CA TRP A 206 -11.29 -8.02 -29.74
C TRP A 206 -10.81 -9.19 -28.87
N GLY A 207 -11.72 -10.00 -28.34
CA GLY A 207 -11.42 -11.28 -27.67
C GLY A 207 -10.82 -12.36 -28.59
N THR A 208 -11.04 -12.24 -29.90
CA THR A 208 -10.50 -13.17 -30.90
C THR A 208 -9.16 -12.61 -31.39
N CYS A 209 -8.09 -12.82 -30.62
CA CYS A 209 -6.77 -12.40 -31.03
C CYS A 209 -6.13 -13.45 -31.94
N ALA A 210 -5.62 -13.03 -33.10
CA ALA A 210 -4.78 -13.86 -33.97
C ALA A 210 -3.33 -13.40 -33.82
N GLU A 211 -2.50 -14.21 -33.16
CA GLU A 211 -1.06 -14.00 -33.14
C GLU A 211 -0.43 -14.75 -34.33
N GLY A 212 0.01 -13.98 -35.32
CA GLY A 212 0.88 -14.42 -36.42
C GLY A 212 1.55 -13.21 -37.03
N MET A 213 2.89 -13.19 -37.02
CA MET A 213 3.70 -12.10 -37.57
C MET A 213 3.43 -11.92 -39.07
N GLU A 214 2.78 -10.81 -39.42
CA GLU A 214 3.07 -10.10 -40.66
C GLU A 214 3.69 -8.76 -40.24
N ASP A 215 4.95 -8.56 -40.59
CA ASP A 215 5.63 -7.27 -40.56
C ASP A 215 4.80 -6.27 -41.39
N VAL A 216 3.92 -5.52 -40.74
CA VAL A 216 3.45 -4.26 -41.31
C VAL A 216 4.56 -3.27 -41.10
N GLN A 217 5.40 -3.20 -42.11
CA GLN A 217 6.52 -2.31 -42.30
C GLN A 217 6.03 -0.86 -42.36
N GLU A 218 5.82 -0.26 -41.20
CA GLU A 218 5.92 1.18 -40.93
C GLU A 218 6.22 1.28 -39.42
N TRP A 219 7.16 2.14 -39.02
CA TRP A 219 7.80 2.17 -37.69
C TRP A 219 8.88 1.08 -37.49
N ALA A 220 10.11 1.38 -37.91
CA ALA A 220 11.28 0.66 -37.43
C ALA A 220 11.46 0.99 -35.93
N PRO A 221 11.38 0.01 -35.01
CA PRO A 221 11.75 0.24 -33.63
C PRO A 221 13.24 0.61 -33.60
N VAL A 222 13.57 1.74 -32.97
CA VAL A 222 14.97 2.02 -32.62
C VAL A 222 15.31 1.07 -31.48
N GLU A 223 16.17 0.11 -31.77
CA GLU A 223 16.70 -0.88 -30.85
C GLU A 223 17.00 -0.28 -29.46
N HIS A 224 16.25 -0.70 -28.45
CA HIS A 224 16.86 -0.90 -27.16
C HIS A 224 17.78 -2.11 -27.28
N SER A 225 19.04 -1.96 -26.88
CA SER A 225 20.02 -3.04 -26.80
C SER A 225 19.43 -4.20 -26.00
N LEU A 226 18.88 -5.19 -26.72
CA LEU A 226 18.80 -6.55 -26.21
C LEU A 226 20.23 -7.03 -25.95
N PRO A 227 20.46 -7.96 -25.01
CA PRO A 227 21.80 -8.42 -24.68
C PRO A 227 22.54 -8.91 -25.93
N ASP A 228 23.74 -8.37 -26.19
CA ASP A 228 24.65 -8.89 -27.21
C ASP A 228 24.86 -10.39 -26.98
N GLY A 229 24.45 -11.23 -27.94
CA GLY A 229 24.73 -12.66 -27.93
C GLY A 229 23.58 -13.62 -28.28
N LEU A 230 22.39 -13.14 -28.64
CA LEU A 230 21.36 -13.96 -29.27
C LEU A 230 21.27 -13.61 -30.76
N GLU A 231 22.17 -14.19 -31.56
CA GLU A 231 21.88 -14.40 -32.97
C GLU A 231 20.61 -15.26 -33.02
N SER A 232 19.49 -14.67 -33.44
CA SER A 232 18.31 -15.47 -33.76
C SER A 232 18.64 -16.24 -35.03
N ASP A 233 18.72 -17.57 -34.91
CA ASP A 233 18.55 -18.49 -36.03
C ASP A 233 17.11 -18.32 -36.56
N ALA A 234 16.87 -17.22 -37.28
CA ALA A 234 15.67 -16.99 -38.07
C ALA A 234 15.78 -17.83 -39.34
N ASN A 235 15.71 -19.15 -39.19
CA ASN A 235 15.51 -20.06 -40.31
C ASN A 235 14.33 -20.99 -40.02
N GLU A 236 13.30 -20.84 -40.84
CA GLU A 236 12.19 -21.77 -41.07
C GLU A 236 11.27 -22.10 -39.88
N ALA A 237 10.62 -21.09 -39.28
CA ALA A 237 9.37 -21.32 -38.54
C ALA A 237 8.17 -21.10 -39.48
N THR A 238 7.56 -22.20 -39.93
CA THR A 238 6.35 -22.23 -40.77
C THR A 238 5.24 -21.33 -40.20
N GLY A 239 4.81 -20.34 -40.99
CA GLY A 239 3.74 -19.39 -40.67
C GLY A 239 2.40 -20.08 -40.34
N LYS A 240 2.18 -20.32 -39.04
CA LYS A 240 0.93 -20.86 -38.50
C LYS A 240 0.41 -19.86 -37.49
N MET A 241 -0.62 -19.08 -37.84
CA MET A 241 -1.30 -18.17 -36.93
C MET A 241 -1.92 -18.96 -35.77
N PHE A 242 -1.66 -18.55 -34.54
CA PHE A 242 -2.28 -19.10 -33.33
C PHE A 242 -3.35 -18.13 -32.86
N TYR A 243 -4.57 -18.65 -32.61
CA TYR A 243 -5.65 -17.83 -32.07
C TYR A 243 -5.73 -18.03 -30.55
N HIS A 244 -5.51 -16.96 -29.80
CA HIS A 244 -5.60 -16.96 -28.33
C HIS A 244 -6.83 -16.17 -27.89
N CYS A 245 -7.49 -16.65 -26.83
CA CYS A 245 -8.65 -15.98 -26.24
C CYS A 245 -8.15 -14.84 -25.35
N ASP A 246 -8.37 -13.59 -25.75
CA ASP A 246 -8.04 -12.45 -24.89
C ASP A 246 -9.10 -12.30 -23.81
N GLU A 247 -8.69 -12.55 -22.56
CA GLU A 247 -9.57 -12.47 -21.42
C GLU A 247 -10.02 -11.02 -21.14
N ASN A 248 -9.28 -9.98 -21.54
CA ASN A 248 -9.62 -8.59 -21.24
C ASN A 248 -11.00 -8.16 -21.76
N TYR A 249 -11.51 -8.84 -22.79
CA TYR A 249 -12.78 -8.55 -23.44
C TYR A 249 -13.92 -9.52 -23.08
N PHE A 250 -13.72 -10.32 -22.02
CA PHE A 250 -14.75 -11.16 -21.40
C PHE A 250 -15.15 -10.62 -20.04
N LEU A 251 -16.43 -10.28 -19.85
CA LEU A 251 -16.99 -9.69 -18.62
C LEU A 251 -16.23 -8.45 -18.15
N THR A 252 -15.77 -7.62 -19.08
CA THR A 252 -14.96 -6.44 -18.83
C THR A 252 -15.69 -5.46 -17.91
N ASP A 253 -15.00 -4.99 -16.86
CA ASP A 253 -15.54 -3.99 -15.95
C ASP A 253 -15.84 -2.68 -16.72
N PRO A 254 -16.93 -1.95 -16.39
CA PRO A 254 -17.28 -0.71 -17.09
C PRO A 254 -16.18 0.35 -17.12
N GLU A 255 -15.36 0.42 -16.08
CA GLU A 255 -14.23 1.36 -16.01
C GLU A 255 -13.14 1.03 -17.05
N GLN A 256 -12.84 -0.26 -17.25
CA GLN A 256 -11.91 -0.71 -18.29
C GLN A 256 -12.53 -0.56 -19.67
N MET A 257 -13.78 -0.99 -19.84
CA MET A 257 -14.48 -0.92 -21.13
C MET A 257 -14.58 0.52 -21.63
N GLY A 258 -14.90 1.47 -20.74
CA GLY A 258 -15.01 2.90 -21.03
C GLY A 258 -13.70 3.59 -21.44
N SER A 259 -12.55 2.93 -21.32
CA SER A 259 -11.27 3.47 -21.83
C SER A 259 -11.15 3.38 -23.35
N THR A 260 -11.90 2.45 -23.96
CA THR A 260 -11.80 2.11 -25.39
C THR A 260 -13.14 2.08 -26.10
N HIS A 261 -14.26 1.95 -25.37
CA HIS A 261 -15.61 1.80 -25.93
C HIS A 261 -16.55 2.85 -25.34
N LEU A 262 -17.12 3.71 -26.20
CA LEU A 262 -18.14 4.68 -25.83
C LEU A 262 -19.47 4.32 -26.51
N PRO A 263 -20.46 3.76 -25.79
CA PRO A 263 -21.82 3.57 -26.28
C PRO A 263 -22.47 4.88 -26.73
N ASP A 264 -23.22 4.85 -27.84
CA ASP A 264 -24.01 6.01 -28.28
C ASP A 264 -25.24 6.26 -27.36
N LYS A 265 -25.67 5.25 -26.61
CA LYS A 265 -26.69 5.37 -25.55
C LYS A 265 -26.00 5.45 -24.19
N PRO A 266 -26.02 6.61 -23.48
CA PRO A 266 -25.25 6.81 -22.25
C PRO A 266 -25.53 5.78 -21.14
N GLU A 267 -26.75 5.28 -21.02
CA GLU A 267 -27.16 4.30 -20.01
C GLU A 267 -26.41 2.98 -20.15
N TRP A 268 -26.01 2.63 -21.38
CA TRP A 268 -25.25 1.43 -21.71
C TRP A 268 -23.75 1.56 -21.46
N GLN A 269 -23.30 2.65 -20.83
CA GLN A 269 -21.96 2.71 -20.23
C GLN A 269 -21.87 1.89 -18.94
N LEU A 270 -23.01 1.58 -18.30
CA LEU A 270 -23.08 0.87 -17.02
C LEU A 270 -22.24 1.55 -15.92
N LYS A 271 -22.20 2.88 -15.93
CA LYS A 271 -21.51 3.72 -14.94
C LYS A 271 -22.51 4.56 -14.15
N THR A 272 -22.19 4.85 -12.89
CA THR A 272 -22.97 5.78 -12.07
C THR A 272 -22.86 7.20 -12.63
N GLU A 273 -21.67 7.58 -13.08
CA GLU A 273 -21.40 8.83 -13.79
C GLU A 273 -21.02 8.50 -15.23
N VAL A 274 -21.89 8.89 -16.16
CA VAL A 274 -21.70 8.64 -17.59
C VAL A 274 -20.67 9.62 -18.16
N MET A 275 -19.75 9.09 -18.97
CA MET A 275 -18.74 9.83 -19.69
C MET A 275 -19.34 10.51 -20.92
N SER A 276 -19.02 11.78 -21.13
CA SER A 276 -19.40 12.49 -22.35
C SER A 276 -18.49 12.13 -23.53
N HIS A 277 -18.93 12.43 -24.76
CA HIS A 277 -18.10 12.26 -25.95
C HIS A 277 -16.77 13.01 -25.85
N GLN A 278 -16.83 14.27 -25.40
CA GLN A 278 -15.65 15.12 -25.27
C GLN A 278 -14.70 14.57 -24.21
N ASP A 279 -15.22 14.13 -23.06
CA ASP A 279 -14.38 13.53 -22.02
C ASP A 279 -13.73 12.22 -22.51
N PHE A 280 -14.46 11.42 -23.28
CA PHE A 280 -13.91 10.20 -23.90
C PHE A 280 -12.81 10.51 -24.91
N GLU A 281 -12.90 11.58 -25.69
CA GLU A 281 -11.82 11.99 -26.61
C GLU A 281 -10.61 12.54 -25.86
N GLU A 282 -10.85 13.37 -24.85
CA GLU A 282 -9.82 14.09 -24.11
C GLU A 282 -9.13 13.25 -23.03
N MET A 283 -9.74 12.17 -22.54
CA MET A 283 -9.12 11.32 -21.51
C MET A 283 -7.83 10.67 -22.01
N VAL A 284 -6.90 10.42 -21.08
CA VAL A 284 -5.70 9.62 -21.33
C VAL A 284 -6.09 8.27 -21.95
N PHE A 285 -5.32 7.83 -22.95
CA PHE A 285 -5.61 6.56 -23.59
C PHE A 285 -5.00 5.42 -22.76
N LEU A 286 -5.83 4.88 -21.87
CA LEU A 286 -5.49 3.74 -21.01
C LEU A 286 -5.77 2.43 -21.74
N LYS A 287 -4.85 1.48 -21.63
CA LYS A 287 -4.91 0.17 -22.26
C LYS A 287 -5.03 -0.93 -21.20
N ASP A 288 -5.29 -2.15 -21.62
CA ASP A 288 -5.67 -3.26 -20.74
C ASP A 288 -4.69 -3.50 -19.59
N ARG A 289 -3.38 -3.36 -19.85
CA ARG A 289 -2.35 -3.54 -18.81
C ARG A 289 -2.46 -2.57 -17.64
N PHE A 290 -2.96 -1.36 -17.85
CA PHE A 290 -3.23 -0.41 -16.76
C PHE A 290 -4.20 -0.99 -15.74
N PHE A 291 -5.29 -1.58 -16.23
CA PHE A 291 -6.32 -2.21 -15.40
C PHE A 291 -5.85 -3.54 -14.80
N ASN A 292 -5.12 -4.36 -15.57
CA ASN A 292 -4.54 -5.60 -15.07
C ASN A 292 -3.57 -5.36 -13.90
N LEU A 293 -2.75 -4.31 -13.99
CA LEU A 293 -1.83 -3.88 -12.93
C LEU A 293 -2.53 -3.03 -11.85
N LYS A 294 -3.86 -2.81 -11.96
CA LYS A 294 -4.66 -2.02 -11.03
C LYS A 294 -4.07 -0.62 -10.75
N MET A 295 -3.44 -0.02 -11.78
CA MET A 295 -2.79 1.28 -11.69
C MET A 295 -3.81 2.43 -11.59
N LYS A 296 -3.32 3.62 -11.22
CA LYS A 296 -4.11 4.86 -11.17
C LYS A 296 -3.38 6.00 -11.86
N THR A 297 -4.11 6.92 -12.46
CA THR A 297 -3.58 8.23 -12.88
C THR A 297 -3.46 9.14 -11.65
N ILE A 298 -2.36 9.90 -11.54
CA ILE A 298 -2.19 10.88 -10.44
C ILE A 298 -2.12 12.31 -10.98
N SER A 299 -1.32 12.56 -12.02
CA SER A 299 -1.05 13.94 -12.45
C SER A 299 -1.90 14.41 -13.63
N HIS A 300 -2.13 13.54 -14.63
CA HIS A 300 -2.72 13.92 -15.91
C HIS A 300 -3.75 12.89 -16.35
N GLU A 301 -5.02 13.26 -16.30
CA GLU A 301 -6.15 12.45 -16.75
C GLU A 301 -6.52 12.69 -18.20
N LYS A 302 -5.96 13.74 -18.82
CA LYS A 302 -6.16 14.06 -20.25
C LYS A 302 -5.00 13.54 -21.11
N CYS A 303 -5.30 13.11 -22.32
CA CYS A 303 -4.31 12.60 -23.28
C CYS A 303 -3.37 13.70 -23.80
N HIS A 304 -3.85 14.93 -23.92
CA HIS A 304 -3.05 16.09 -24.29
C HIS A 304 -2.37 16.71 -23.08
N VAL A 305 -1.04 16.73 -23.07
CA VAL A 305 -0.23 17.32 -22.00
C VAL A 305 0.67 18.38 -22.59
N TYR A 306 0.72 19.55 -21.95
CA TYR A 306 1.50 20.70 -22.45
C TYR A 306 2.66 21.02 -21.52
N SER A 307 3.82 21.34 -22.10
CA SER A 307 4.96 21.90 -21.38
C SER A 307 5.39 23.23 -21.98
N GLU A 308 5.54 24.25 -21.12
CA GLU A 308 5.94 25.61 -21.50
C GLU A 308 7.46 25.85 -21.36
N ASN A 309 8.17 24.96 -20.66
CA ASN A 309 9.58 25.12 -20.28
C ASN A 309 10.47 23.98 -20.82
N GLY A 310 9.92 23.10 -21.65
CA GLY A 310 10.67 21.99 -22.25
C GLY A 310 10.74 20.71 -21.40
N GLU A 311 10.13 20.69 -20.21
CA GLU A 311 10.10 19.52 -19.31
C GLU A 311 8.72 19.38 -18.63
N LEU A 312 8.33 18.15 -18.31
CA LEU A 312 7.12 17.84 -17.54
C LEU A 312 7.27 16.52 -16.77
N GLU A 313 6.36 16.26 -15.84
CA GLU A 313 6.27 14.98 -15.13
C GLU A 313 4.88 14.37 -15.28
N ILE A 314 4.81 13.08 -15.62
CA ILE A 314 3.59 12.27 -15.58
C ILE A 314 3.74 11.25 -14.44
N ARG A 315 2.73 11.19 -13.57
CA ARG A 315 2.72 10.34 -12.37
C ARG A 315 1.58 9.34 -12.38
N PHE A 316 1.89 8.10 -12.00
CA PHE A 316 0.95 7.00 -11.87
C PHE A 316 1.05 6.34 -10.51
N GLY A 317 -0.09 6.00 -9.93
CA GLY A 317 -0.17 5.16 -8.75
C GLY A 317 -0.01 3.69 -9.12
N VAL A 318 0.86 3.00 -8.39
CA VAL A 318 1.12 1.57 -8.51
C VAL A 318 0.73 0.91 -7.19
N PRO A 319 -0.15 -0.11 -7.18
CA PRO A 319 -0.52 -0.81 -5.96
C PRO A 319 0.70 -1.39 -5.26
N LYS A 320 0.71 -1.29 -3.93
CA LYS A 320 1.81 -1.73 -3.08
C LYS A 320 2.14 -3.21 -3.25
N GLU A 321 1.12 -4.03 -3.51
CA GLU A 321 1.21 -5.49 -3.63
C GLU A 321 2.03 -5.92 -4.85
N ILE A 322 1.97 -5.13 -5.94
CA ILE A 322 2.69 -5.43 -7.18
C ILE A 322 3.89 -4.51 -7.41
N SER A 323 4.05 -3.41 -6.65
CA SER A 323 5.05 -2.37 -6.90
C SER A 323 6.47 -2.90 -7.13
N ILE A 324 6.86 -3.93 -6.36
CA ILE A 324 8.18 -4.56 -6.45
C ILE A 324 8.36 -5.49 -7.66
N ASN A 325 7.25 -6.05 -8.15
CA ASN A 325 7.20 -7.06 -9.20
C ASN A 325 6.70 -6.50 -10.53
N ALA A 326 6.13 -5.30 -10.55
CA ALA A 326 5.80 -4.59 -11.76
C ALA A 326 7.10 -4.09 -12.38
N ASP A 327 7.24 -4.31 -13.68
CA ASP A 327 8.33 -3.73 -14.45
C ASP A 327 7.77 -2.87 -15.57
N PHE A 328 8.43 -1.75 -15.84
CA PHE A 328 7.93 -0.69 -16.69
C PHE A 328 8.99 -0.26 -17.70
N GLN A 329 8.56 -0.07 -18.93
CA GLN A 329 9.37 0.53 -19.98
C GLN A 329 8.56 1.64 -20.66
N TYR A 330 9.20 2.39 -21.52
CA TYR A 330 8.58 3.51 -22.19
C TYR A 330 9.08 3.65 -23.62
N LEU A 331 8.26 4.28 -24.45
CA LEU A 331 8.64 4.74 -25.78
C LEU A 331 8.28 6.21 -25.91
N LEU A 332 9.12 6.97 -26.60
CA LEU A 332 8.88 8.38 -26.90
C LEU A 332 9.15 8.63 -28.38
N PHE A 333 8.08 8.97 -29.09
CA PHE A 333 8.12 9.22 -30.53
C PHE A 333 7.82 10.69 -30.82
N ARG A 334 8.60 11.31 -31.71
CA ARG A 334 8.27 12.63 -32.25
C ARG A 334 7.26 12.48 -33.39
N LEU A 335 6.10 13.12 -33.31
CA LEU A 335 5.08 13.08 -34.36
C LEU A 335 5.46 14.10 -35.44
N LYS A 336 6.12 13.65 -36.51
CA LYS A 336 6.66 14.53 -37.57
C LYS A 336 5.58 15.14 -38.46
N ASN A 337 5.86 16.35 -38.94
CA ASN A 337 5.39 16.89 -40.23
C ASN A 337 6.58 16.92 -41.22
N GLY A 338 6.95 15.77 -41.80
CA GLY A 338 7.89 15.68 -42.94
C GLY A 338 9.40 15.91 -42.68
N GLU A 339 10.22 15.14 -43.40
CA GLU A 339 11.64 15.38 -43.76
C GLU A 339 12.78 15.37 -42.72
N ASP A 340 12.57 15.11 -41.42
CA ASP A 340 13.74 15.07 -40.51
C ASP A 340 14.44 13.70 -40.52
N LYS A 341 15.66 13.61 -41.07
CA LYS A 341 16.55 12.41 -41.02
C LYS A 341 17.39 12.37 -39.73
N SER A 342 17.04 13.13 -38.69
CA SER A 342 17.82 13.18 -37.45
C SER A 342 17.88 11.82 -36.73
N THR A 343 19.09 11.38 -36.40
CA THR A 343 19.43 10.16 -35.64
C THR A 343 19.27 10.35 -34.11
N ILE A 344 18.39 11.27 -33.68
CA ILE A 344 18.24 11.61 -32.27
C ILE A 344 17.54 10.46 -31.53
N ARG A 345 18.26 9.88 -30.57
CA ARG A 345 17.80 8.92 -29.56
C ARG A 345 16.91 9.62 -28.52
N TYR A 346 15.58 9.53 -28.68
CA TYR A 346 14.60 10.14 -27.76
C TYR A 346 14.37 9.33 -26.46
N ASP A 347 14.85 8.08 -26.39
CA ASP A 347 14.83 7.24 -25.19
C ASP A 347 15.52 7.91 -23.99
N ARG A 348 16.57 8.69 -24.24
CA ARG A 348 17.30 9.42 -23.19
C ARG A 348 16.63 10.73 -22.76
N PHE A 349 15.45 11.03 -23.26
CA PHE A 349 14.69 12.22 -22.88
C PHE A 349 13.57 11.92 -21.88
N VAL A 350 13.50 10.68 -21.43
CA VAL A 350 12.61 10.23 -20.37
C VAL A 350 13.46 9.73 -19.21
N PHE A 351 13.15 10.19 -18.01
CA PHE A 351 13.66 9.68 -16.76
C PHE A 351 12.49 9.01 -16.02
N LEU A 352 12.42 7.68 -16.18
CA LEU A 352 11.42 6.85 -15.51
C LEU A 352 11.99 6.33 -14.18
N HIS A 353 11.36 6.71 -13.07
CA HIS A 353 11.76 6.27 -11.74
C HIS A 353 10.56 6.13 -10.79
N ARG A 354 10.82 5.64 -9.58
CA ARG A 354 9.83 5.58 -8.51
C ARG A 354 10.10 6.59 -7.41
N GLU A 355 9.04 7.02 -6.74
CA GLU A 355 9.12 7.80 -5.50
C GLU A 355 9.44 6.88 -4.30
N HIS A 356 9.66 7.50 -3.13
CA HIS A 356 10.24 6.87 -1.94
C HIS A 356 9.50 5.62 -1.43
N ASN A 357 8.18 5.57 -1.57
CA ASN A 357 7.34 4.44 -1.13
C ASN A 357 7.13 3.37 -2.23
N MET A 358 7.71 3.55 -3.42
CA MET A 358 7.54 2.67 -4.59
C MET A 358 6.10 2.58 -5.14
N GLU A 359 5.14 3.31 -4.56
CA GLU A 359 3.73 3.32 -4.96
C GLU A 359 3.43 4.39 -6.02
N VAL A 360 4.40 5.23 -6.35
CA VAL A 360 4.29 6.23 -7.41
C VAL A 360 5.40 6.03 -8.43
N LEU A 361 4.99 5.79 -9.68
CA LEU A 361 5.84 5.79 -10.86
C LEU A 361 5.83 7.19 -11.48
N VAL A 362 7.01 7.74 -11.74
CA VAL A 362 7.20 9.08 -12.30
C VAL A 362 7.96 8.97 -13.60
N ALA A 363 7.36 9.46 -14.68
CA ALA A 363 8.01 9.70 -15.95
C ALA A 363 8.29 11.19 -16.09
N ARG A 364 9.54 11.62 -15.85
CA ARG A 364 9.97 12.98 -16.15
C ARG A 364 10.44 13.02 -17.60
N ILE A 365 9.79 13.84 -18.41
CA ILE A 365 9.97 13.88 -19.86
C ILE A 365 10.40 15.29 -20.23
N ARG A 366 11.52 15.40 -20.95
CA ARG A 366 12.02 16.68 -21.47
C ARG A 366 12.23 16.61 -22.97
N SER A 367 12.32 17.74 -23.65
CA SER A 367 12.48 17.76 -25.10
C SER A 367 13.58 18.72 -25.55
N PRO A 368 14.39 18.33 -26.56
CA PRO A 368 15.38 19.23 -27.16
C PRO A 368 14.73 20.23 -28.14
N VAL A 369 13.45 20.05 -28.48
CA VAL A 369 12.73 20.87 -29.46
C VAL A 369 11.30 21.16 -29.01
N ALA A 370 10.76 22.29 -29.46
CA ALA A 370 9.34 22.59 -29.31
C ALA A 370 8.55 21.84 -30.41
N ASP A 371 7.98 20.70 -30.06
CA ASP A 371 7.20 19.87 -30.98
C ASP A 371 6.23 18.94 -30.22
N THR A 372 5.46 18.15 -30.96
CA THR A 372 4.53 17.16 -30.43
C THR A 372 5.15 15.76 -30.42
N PHE A 373 4.95 15.06 -29.31
CA PHE A 373 5.47 13.73 -29.06
C PHE A 373 4.35 12.79 -28.61
N LYS A 374 4.47 11.51 -28.97
CA LYS A 374 3.68 10.41 -28.44
C LYS A 374 4.52 9.70 -27.38
N PHE A 375 4.05 9.70 -26.14
CA PHE A 375 4.65 8.95 -25.05
C PHE A 375 3.80 7.71 -24.77
N GLU A 376 4.45 6.55 -24.75
CA GLU A 376 3.83 5.27 -24.46
C GLU A 376 4.48 4.67 -23.23
N LEU A 377 3.68 4.35 -22.21
CA LEU A 377 4.10 3.57 -21.06
C LEU A 377 3.66 2.13 -21.28
N VAL A 378 4.59 1.18 -21.13
CA VAL A 378 4.33 -0.26 -21.18
C VAL A 378 4.79 -0.92 -19.89
N GLY A 379 4.22 -2.07 -19.55
CA GLY A 379 4.65 -2.79 -18.36
C GLY A 379 4.14 -4.22 -18.27
N LYS A 380 4.64 -4.93 -17.26
CA LYS A 380 4.21 -6.29 -16.94
C LYS A 380 4.38 -6.61 -15.47
N ASP A 381 3.62 -7.61 -15.02
CA ASP A 381 3.85 -8.27 -13.74
C ASP A 381 4.86 -9.40 -13.93
N THR A 382 6.06 -9.22 -13.36
CA THR A 382 7.16 -10.17 -13.49
C THR A 382 6.99 -11.45 -12.66
N THR A 383 5.91 -11.58 -11.88
CA THR A 383 5.54 -12.84 -11.22
C THR A 383 4.82 -13.82 -12.16
N ILE A 384 4.20 -13.30 -13.22
CA ILE A 384 3.45 -14.12 -14.18
C ILE A 384 4.44 -14.73 -15.17
N LYS A 385 4.66 -16.04 -15.04
CA LYS A 385 5.57 -16.81 -15.89
C LYS A 385 4.79 -17.49 -17.02
N SER A 386 4.30 -16.71 -17.98
CA SER A 386 3.70 -17.22 -19.21
C SER A 386 4.47 -16.64 -20.40
N PRO A 387 4.85 -17.45 -21.41
CA PRO A 387 5.50 -16.93 -22.61
C PRO A 387 4.58 -16.00 -23.43
N LEU A 388 3.26 -16.09 -23.22
CA LEU A 388 2.25 -15.22 -23.84
C LEU A 388 1.99 -13.94 -23.03
N TYR A 389 2.66 -13.76 -21.89
CA TYR A 389 2.47 -12.59 -21.01
C TYR A 389 3.77 -11.78 -20.97
N ASP A 390 3.84 -10.76 -21.81
CA ASP A 390 4.96 -9.83 -21.86
C ASP A 390 4.52 -8.37 -21.63
N TYR A 391 5.45 -7.42 -21.84
CA TYR A 391 5.16 -5.99 -21.80
C TYR A 391 4.02 -5.68 -22.76
N ASP A 392 3.07 -4.91 -22.24
CA ASP A 392 1.92 -4.46 -23.01
C ASP A 392 1.60 -3.02 -22.58
N TRP A 393 0.87 -2.30 -23.44
CA TRP A 393 0.55 -0.89 -23.27
C TRP A 393 -0.28 -0.65 -22.01
N ILE A 394 0.15 0.35 -21.24
CA ILE A 394 -0.51 0.85 -20.03
C ILE A 394 -1.24 2.16 -20.36
N ALA A 395 -0.49 3.17 -20.80
CA ALA A 395 -1.02 4.51 -21.01
C ALA A 395 -0.29 5.21 -22.15
N LEU A 396 -1.05 5.92 -22.98
CA LEU A 396 -0.52 6.72 -24.08
C LEU A 396 -0.91 8.19 -23.91
N TYR A 397 0.04 9.08 -24.16
CA TYR A 397 -0.13 10.53 -24.10
C TYR A 397 0.40 11.21 -25.36
N LYS A 398 -0.25 12.32 -25.73
CA LYS A 398 0.20 13.28 -26.74
C LYS A 398 0.75 14.51 -26.02
N ILE A 399 2.07 14.60 -25.98
CA ILE A 399 2.80 15.65 -25.28
C ILE A 399 3.17 16.76 -26.25
N ILE A 400 2.88 18.01 -25.90
CA ILE A 400 3.15 19.19 -26.73
C ILE A 400 4.12 20.09 -25.97
N PHE A 401 5.37 20.14 -26.45
CA PHE A 401 6.39 21.06 -25.94
C PHE A 401 6.33 22.37 -26.71
N LYS A 402 6.12 23.47 -25.99
CA LYS A 402 6.14 24.81 -26.55
C LYS A 402 7.53 25.43 -26.43
N GLN A 403 7.77 26.45 -27.24
CA GLN A 403 9.03 27.18 -27.20
C GLN A 403 9.15 27.95 -25.88
N PRO A 404 10.28 27.81 -25.14
CA PRO A 404 10.48 28.50 -23.88
C PRO A 404 10.42 30.02 -24.05
N LYS A 405 9.67 30.70 -23.16
CA LYS A 405 9.48 32.17 -23.21
C LYS A 405 10.77 32.97 -23.05
N ASP A 406 11.81 32.36 -22.50
CA ASP A 406 13.11 32.96 -22.23
C ASP A 406 14.17 32.63 -23.30
N GLY A 407 13.77 32.01 -24.42
CA GLY A 407 14.65 31.78 -25.57
C GLY A 407 15.77 30.77 -25.33
N ARG A 408 15.72 30.01 -24.22
CA ARG A 408 16.68 28.94 -23.95
C ARG A 408 16.59 27.86 -25.04
N GLU A 409 17.75 27.38 -25.48
CA GLU A 409 17.83 26.19 -26.33
C GLU A 409 17.25 24.97 -25.59
N GLY A 410 16.74 23.99 -26.33
CA GLY A 410 16.02 22.85 -25.76
C GLY A 410 16.83 22.02 -24.77
N CYS A 411 16.13 21.17 -24.02
CA CYS A 411 16.74 20.39 -22.95
C CYS A 411 17.79 19.41 -23.48
N GLN A 412 18.80 19.10 -22.66
CA GLN A 412 19.80 18.06 -22.95
C GLN A 412 19.23 16.67 -22.66
N PRO A 413 19.75 15.57 -23.25
CA PRO A 413 19.33 14.22 -22.86
C PRO A 413 19.81 13.87 -21.44
N TYR A 414 19.07 13.03 -20.73
CA TYR A 414 19.54 12.40 -19.50
C TYR A 414 20.73 11.47 -19.79
N PRO A 415 21.55 11.18 -18.77
CA PRO A 415 22.56 10.12 -18.88
C PRO A 415 21.93 8.79 -19.31
N GLU A 416 22.69 7.97 -20.04
CA GLU A 416 22.20 6.67 -20.52
C GLU A 416 21.97 5.70 -19.36
N THR A 417 20.84 5.00 -19.43
CA THR A 417 20.28 4.18 -18.36
C THR A 417 20.50 2.70 -18.66
N PRO A 418 21.03 1.90 -17.72
CA PRO A 418 21.11 0.45 -17.89
C PRO A 418 19.74 -0.22 -17.95
N VAL A 419 19.68 -1.45 -18.47
CA VAL A 419 18.44 -2.22 -18.71
C VAL A 419 17.54 -2.33 -17.47
N ILE A 420 18.13 -2.42 -16.26
CA ILE A 420 17.35 -2.56 -15.01
C ILE A 420 16.74 -1.23 -14.51
N GLY A 421 16.93 -0.13 -15.24
CA GLY A 421 16.35 1.17 -14.94
C GLY A 421 17.04 1.97 -13.83
N TRP A 422 16.34 3.02 -13.37
CA TRP A 422 16.78 3.92 -12.31
C TRP A 422 16.21 3.56 -10.94
N GLY A 423 17.04 3.71 -9.92
CA GLY A 423 16.73 3.50 -8.52
C GLY A 423 16.89 2.05 -8.05
N PRO A 424 16.61 1.80 -6.77
CA PRO A 424 16.64 0.46 -6.20
C PRO A 424 15.47 -0.38 -6.75
N GLY A 425 15.82 -1.42 -7.52
CA GLY A 425 14.86 -2.31 -8.15
C GLY A 425 14.95 -3.76 -7.68
N ARG A 426 14.34 -4.65 -8.47
CA ARG A 426 14.31 -6.10 -8.22
C ARG A 426 15.72 -6.71 -8.13
N ALA A 427 16.66 -6.27 -8.98
CA ALA A 427 18.04 -6.76 -8.97
C ALA A 427 18.74 -6.58 -7.60
N LEU A 428 18.54 -5.41 -6.95
CA LEU A 428 19.07 -5.13 -5.61
C LEU A 428 18.47 -6.07 -4.55
N LEU A 429 17.18 -6.39 -4.67
CA LEU A 429 16.46 -7.22 -3.71
C LEU A 429 16.81 -8.70 -3.86
N GLU A 430 17.02 -9.17 -5.09
CA GLU A 430 17.44 -10.54 -5.38
C GLU A 430 18.83 -10.86 -4.83
N ILE A 431 19.72 -9.87 -4.74
CA ILE A 431 21.01 -10.03 -4.05
C ILE A 431 20.91 -9.90 -2.52
N GLY A 432 19.71 -9.65 -1.98
CA GLY A 432 19.45 -9.58 -0.54
C GLY A 432 19.80 -8.23 0.10
N MET A 433 19.84 -7.13 -0.66
CA MET A 433 20.09 -5.78 -0.14
C MET A 433 18.82 -4.92 -0.14
N ALA A 434 18.78 -3.93 0.75
CA ALA A 434 17.73 -2.93 0.83
C ALA A 434 18.35 -1.52 0.84
N PRO A 435 17.76 -0.54 0.11
CA PRO A 435 18.20 0.84 0.16
C PRO A 435 17.87 1.46 1.53
N MET A 436 18.81 2.24 2.09
CA MET A 436 18.65 2.87 3.40
C MET A 436 18.55 4.39 3.29
N SER A 437 19.40 5.04 2.48
CA SER A 437 19.37 6.49 2.32
C SER A 437 18.48 6.94 1.16
N HIS A 438 18.75 6.48 -0.07
CA HIS A 438 18.05 6.94 -1.28
C HIS A 438 17.22 5.82 -1.91
N CYS A 439 15.90 5.94 -1.80
CA CYS A 439 14.95 4.95 -2.32
C CYS A 439 14.37 5.32 -3.70
N THR A 440 14.73 6.49 -4.23
CA THR A 440 14.31 7.01 -5.53
C THR A 440 15.39 6.82 -6.59
N GLY A 441 15.05 6.96 -7.87
CA GLY A 441 16.05 6.94 -8.95
C GLY A 441 16.94 8.18 -9.01
N GLU A 442 16.52 9.29 -8.42
CA GLU A 442 17.27 10.55 -8.37
C GLU A 442 17.95 10.73 -7.01
N VAL A 443 19.18 11.25 -7.02
CA VAL A 443 19.97 11.59 -5.84
C VAL A 443 20.57 12.98 -6.02
N LYS A 444 20.42 13.86 -5.03
CA LYS A 444 21.01 15.20 -5.05
C LYS A 444 22.27 15.25 -4.19
N THR A 445 23.33 15.88 -4.70
CA THR A 445 24.54 16.11 -3.90
C THR A 445 24.36 17.27 -2.92
N ASP A 446 25.21 17.31 -1.89
CA ASP A 446 25.37 18.45 -1.00
C ASP A 446 25.99 19.68 -1.72
N GLU A 447 26.20 20.77 -0.97
CA GLU A 447 26.82 22.01 -1.47
C GLU A 447 28.26 21.83 -2.02
N ASN A 448 28.91 20.71 -1.68
CA ASN A 448 30.26 20.34 -2.08
C ASN A 448 30.29 19.26 -3.18
N GLY A 449 29.14 18.93 -3.77
CA GLY A 449 29.07 17.92 -4.82
C GLY A 449 29.25 16.48 -4.32
N MET A 450 28.98 16.21 -3.05
CA MET A 450 29.09 14.88 -2.46
C MET A 450 27.76 14.26 -2.09
N VAL A 451 27.70 12.93 -2.08
CA VAL A 451 26.58 12.19 -1.50
C VAL A 451 27.02 10.82 -0.98
N GLU A 452 26.39 10.37 0.12
CA GLU A 452 26.55 9.01 0.66
C GLU A 452 25.30 8.17 0.39
N ILE A 453 25.47 7.07 -0.34
CA ILE A 453 24.40 6.14 -0.69
C ILE A 453 24.58 4.86 0.09
N LYS A 454 23.60 4.52 0.92
CA LYS A 454 23.69 3.48 1.93
C LYS A 454 22.71 2.36 1.65
N PHE A 455 23.17 1.13 1.81
CA PHE A 455 22.38 -0.10 1.67
C PHE A 455 22.63 -1.04 2.84
N SER A 456 21.61 -1.79 3.23
CA SER A 456 21.69 -2.77 4.32
C SER A 456 21.41 -4.20 3.83
N PRO A 457 22.13 -5.22 4.32
CA PRO A 457 21.82 -6.61 4.07
C PRO A 457 20.53 -7.04 4.77
N LYS A 458 19.66 -7.79 4.08
CA LYS A 458 18.43 -8.38 4.68
C LYS A 458 18.70 -9.55 5.62
N SER A 459 19.86 -10.20 5.52
CA SER A 459 20.25 -11.32 6.38
C SER A 459 21.69 -11.18 6.88
N ALA A 460 21.89 -11.44 8.17
CA ALA A 460 23.20 -11.43 8.79
C ALA A 460 24.03 -12.62 8.27
N GLY A 461 25.04 -12.35 7.43
CA GLY A 461 26.01 -13.36 6.97
C GLY A 461 26.03 -13.63 5.46
N GLY A 462 24.99 -13.29 4.70
CA GLY A 462 24.92 -13.57 3.25
C GLY A 462 25.80 -12.67 2.37
N LEU A 463 26.22 -11.51 2.89
CA LEU A 463 26.77 -10.40 2.11
C LEU A 463 28.24 -10.05 2.43
N ALA A 464 28.86 -10.70 3.42
CA ALA A 464 30.25 -10.43 3.83
C ALA A 464 31.30 -10.77 2.75
N ASN A 465 30.88 -11.53 1.73
CA ASN A 465 31.75 -12.10 0.71
C ASN A 465 31.57 -11.47 -0.68
N LEU A 466 30.59 -10.59 -0.89
CA LEU A 466 30.38 -9.93 -2.17
C LEU A 466 31.39 -8.80 -2.39
N ALA A 467 31.84 -8.64 -3.63
CA ALA A 467 32.67 -7.52 -4.04
C ALA A 467 31.81 -6.48 -4.77
N TYR A 468 31.86 -5.24 -4.31
CA TYR A 468 31.09 -4.13 -4.84
C TYR A 468 31.97 -3.22 -5.68
N THR A 469 31.44 -2.75 -6.80
CA THR A 469 32.08 -1.72 -7.62
C THR A 469 31.04 -0.68 -8.04
N ALA A 470 31.50 0.54 -8.27
CA ALA A 470 30.63 1.64 -8.67
C ALA A 470 31.34 2.49 -9.72
N LYS A 471 30.57 2.99 -10.68
CA LYS A 471 31.08 3.82 -11.78
C LYS A 471 30.21 5.05 -11.94
N LEU A 472 30.83 6.20 -12.13
CA LEU A 472 30.16 7.47 -12.39
C LEU A 472 30.38 7.85 -13.85
N TYR A 473 29.33 8.28 -14.54
CA TYR A 473 29.39 8.67 -15.94
C TYR A 473 28.85 10.08 -16.15
N THR A 474 29.41 10.80 -17.13
CA THR A 474 28.90 12.10 -17.57
C THR A 474 27.48 11.97 -18.16
N GLY A 475 26.68 13.01 -17.98
CA GLY A 475 25.46 13.20 -18.77
C GLY A 475 25.75 13.70 -20.18
N GLY A 476 24.68 14.06 -20.90
CA GLY A 476 24.76 14.66 -22.23
C GLY A 476 24.84 13.66 -23.38
N VAL A 477 25.19 14.14 -24.57
CA VAL A 477 25.05 13.38 -25.82
C VAL A 477 25.92 12.12 -25.86
N LYS A 478 27.14 12.18 -25.32
CA LYS A 478 28.07 11.04 -25.24
C LYS A 478 28.39 10.74 -23.77
N GLN A 479 28.03 9.55 -23.32
CA GLN A 479 28.33 9.09 -21.97
C GLN A 479 29.82 8.68 -21.89
N THR A 480 30.53 9.18 -20.90
CA THR A 480 31.94 8.80 -20.63
C THR A 480 32.14 8.52 -19.15
N GLU A 481 32.89 7.47 -18.82
CA GLU A 481 33.21 7.12 -17.43
C GLU A 481 34.16 8.16 -16.83
N ILE A 482 33.84 8.63 -15.62
CA ILE A 482 34.68 9.55 -14.85
C ILE A 482 35.37 8.72 -13.75
N PRO A 483 36.66 8.40 -13.89
CA PRO A 483 37.36 7.56 -12.94
C PRO A 483 37.55 8.25 -11.59
N ASP A 484 37.75 7.44 -10.55
CA ASP A 484 38.14 7.88 -9.21
C ASP A 484 37.12 8.81 -8.52
N ARG A 485 35.83 8.66 -8.82
CA ARG A 485 34.75 9.49 -8.24
C ARG A 485 33.89 8.79 -7.20
N VAL A 486 34.01 7.48 -7.07
CA VAL A 486 33.20 6.70 -6.14
C VAL A 486 34.11 5.78 -5.34
N VAL A 487 33.89 5.71 -4.04
CA VAL A 487 34.56 4.74 -3.16
C VAL A 487 33.50 4.11 -2.28
N HIS A 488 33.78 2.93 -1.71
CA HIS A 488 32.81 2.27 -0.85
C HIS A 488 33.44 1.74 0.43
N ARG A 489 32.63 1.68 1.48
CA ARG A 489 33.01 1.17 2.80
C ARG A 489 31.88 0.31 3.38
N VAL A 490 32.22 -0.51 4.36
CA VAL A 490 31.24 -1.31 5.12
C VAL A 490 31.30 -0.90 6.59
N GLU A 491 30.18 -0.45 7.13
CA GLU A 491 30.04 0.02 8.51
C GLU A 491 28.83 -0.64 9.16
N ASN A 492 29.02 -1.32 10.30
CA ASN A 492 27.94 -2.03 11.01
C ASN A 492 27.13 -2.99 10.13
N GLY A 493 27.76 -3.56 9.10
CA GLY A 493 27.14 -4.45 8.11
C GLY A 493 26.51 -3.73 6.91
N ASP A 494 26.36 -2.41 6.94
CA ASP A 494 25.82 -1.62 5.85
C ASP A 494 26.91 -1.25 4.83
N VAL A 495 26.58 -1.31 3.54
CA VAL A 495 27.46 -0.88 2.45
C VAL A 495 27.16 0.58 2.15
N ILE A 496 28.18 1.43 2.16
CA ILE A 496 28.06 2.87 1.90
C ILE A 496 28.95 3.26 0.74
N PHE A 497 28.37 3.84 -0.31
CA PHE A 497 29.06 4.41 -1.45
C PHE A 497 29.19 5.93 -1.27
N ASN A 498 30.41 6.44 -1.30
CA ASN A 498 30.71 7.86 -1.25
C ASN A 498 30.97 8.36 -2.68
N VAL A 499 30.10 9.24 -3.17
CA VAL A 499 30.17 9.77 -4.54
C VAL A 499 30.64 11.22 -4.51
N ARG A 500 31.53 11.59 -5.43
CA ARG A 500 31.99 12.96 -5.68
C ARG A 500 31.69 13.37 -7.12
N ALA A 501 30.65 14.17 -7.30
CA ALA A 501 30.41 14.84 -8.57
C ALA A 501 31.52 15.87 -8.83
N PRO A 502 32.03 16.01 -10.07
CA PRO A 502 33.10 16.97 -10.38
C PRO A 502 32.63 18.42 -10.63
N TRP A 503 31.48 18.60 -11.28
CA TRP A 503 30.91 19.91 -11.65
C TRP A 503 29.40 19.97 -11.38
N ARG A 504 28.75 21.08 -11.73
CA ARG A 504 27.29 21.23 -11.75
C ARG A 504 26.71 20.60 -13.00
N GLU A 505 26.31 19.34 -12.92
CA GLU A 505 25.67 18.59 -14.00
C GLU A 505 24.83 17.41 -13.43
N GLU A 506 24.24 16.64 -14.34
CA GLU A 506 23.59 15.36 -14.09
C GLU A 506 24.53 14.21 -14.49
N TYR A 507 24.67 13.21 -13.62
CA TYR A 507 25.55 12.04 -13.83
C TYR A 507 24.78 10.74 -13.68
N ALA A 508 25.23 9.68 -14.36
CA ALA A 508 24.77 8.33 -14.07
C ALA A 508 25.71 7.67 -13.08
N LEU A 509 25.19 7.22 -11.94
CA LEU A 509 25.91 6.32 -11.03
C LEU A 509 25.41 4.90 -11.25
N HIS A 510 26.29 3.99 -11.65
CA HIS A 510 25.99 2.57 -11.82
C HIS A 510 26.68 1.76 -10.73
N LEU A 511 25.90 0.95 -10.00
CA LEU A 511 26.39 0.09 -8.93
C LEU A 511 26.38 -1.36 -9.37
N PHE A 512 27.44 -2.08 -9.07
CA PHE A 512 27.64 -3.47 -9.46
C PHE A 512 28.06 -4.33 -8.27
N CYS A 513 27.79 -5.63 -8.39
CA CYS A 513 28.15 -6.64 -7.42
C CYS A 513 28.66 -7.91 -8.11
N SER A 514 29.62 -8.58 -7.49
CA SER A 514 30.14 -9.88 -7.94
C SER A 514 30.29 -10.87 -6.79
N LYS A 515 30.03 -12.15 -7.07
CA LYS A 515 30.26 -13.25 -6.12
C LYS A 515 31.73 -13.70 -6.19
N PRO A 516 32.37 -13.99 -5.05
CA PRO A 516 33.77 -14.38 -5.04
C PRO A 516 33.96 -15.74 -5.73
N GLY A 517 34.95 -15.82 -6.63
CA GLY A 517 35.30 -17.05 -7.34
C GLY A 517 34.51 -17.31 -8.64
N GLN A 518 33.47 -16.52 -8.95
CA GLN A 518 32.84 -16.55 -10.27
C GLN A 518 33.60 -15.62 -11.24
N LYS A 519 33.98 -16.14 -12.42
CA LYS A 519 34.62 -15.35 -13.50
C LYS A 519 33.63 -14.48 -14.31
N ASN A 520 32.37 -14.45 -13.91
CA ASN A 520 31.34 -13.72 -14.65
C ASN A 520 31.51 -12.20 -14.47
N GLU A 521 30.99 -11.44 -15.43
CA GLU A 521 30.95 -9.98 -15.35
C GLU A 521 30.18 -9.51 -14.10
N PRO A 522 30.57 -8.37 -13.50
CA PRO A 522 29.84 -7.78 -12.38
C PRO A 522 28.39 -7.52 -12.75
N GLN A 523 27.45 -7.99 -11.92
CA GLN A 523 26.02 -7.78 -12.14
C GLN A 523 25.67 -6.34 -11.74
N ASN A 524 24.97 -5.60 -12.61
CA ASN A 524 24.40 -4.29 -12.28
C ASN A 524 23.22 -4.48 -11.32
N ILE A 525 23.20 -3.73 -10.22
CA ILE A 525 22.25 -3.95 -9.11
C ILE A 525 21.37 -2.74 -8.82
N CYS A 526 21.85 -1.52 -9.11
CA CYS A 526 21.12 -0.28 -8.85
C CYS A 526 21.79 0.86 -9.61
N ASN A 527 21.01 1.82 -10.10
CA ASN A 527 21.52 3.00 -10.80
C ASN A 527 20.88 4.27 -10.24
N TYR A 528 21.59 5.39 -10.22
CA TYR A 528 21.03 6.68 -9.79
C TYR A 528 21.39 7.81 -10.73
N LEU A 529 20.42 8.68 -11.00
CA LEU A 529 20.66 10.00 -11.57
C LEU A 529 21.18 10.90 -10.46
N VAL A 530 22.48 11.21 -10.49
CA VAL A 530 23.12 12.08 -9.50
C VAL A 530 23.08 13.51 -10.02
N VAL A 531 22.29 14.37 -9.37
CA VAL A 531 22.13 15.78 -9.71
C VAL A 531 23.02 16.62 -8.80
N SER A 532 23.98 17.32 -9.40
CA SER A 532 24.93 18.16 -8.67
C SER A 532 24.71 19.63 -8.95
N ASN A 533 24.65 20.43 -7.89
CA ASN A 533 24.47 21.89 -7.95
C ASN A 533 25.68 22.67 -7.41
N GLN A 534 26.82 22.01 -7.25
CA GLN A 534 28.02 22.64 -6.68
C GLN A 534 28.58 23.79 -7.54
N LYS A 535 29.19 24.78 -6.89
CA LYS A 535 29.74 25.96 -7.58
C LYS A 535 31.21 25.80 -7.98
N HIS A 536 31.93 24.91 -7.33
CA HIS A 536 33.37 24.73 -7.51
C HIS A 536 33.68 23.31 -7.97
N HIS A 537 34.85 23.15 -8.62
CA HIS A 537 35.34 21.84 -9.01
C HIS A 537 35.68 21.00 -7.77
N ASN A 538 35.15 19.79 -7.70
CA ASN A 538 35.50 18.84 -6.64
C ASN A 538 36.60 17.88 -7.11
N GLY A 539 37.61 17.65 -6.27
CA GLY A 539 38.73 16.74 -6.56
C GLY A 539 38.29 15.28 -6.61
N SER A 540 39.00 14.46 -7.39
CA SER A 540 38.81 13.01 -7.40
C SER A 540 39.31 12.38 -6.09
N TYR A 541 38.87 11.16 -5.81
CA TYR A 541 39.53 10.32 -4.82
C TYR A 541 40.94 9.92 -5.31
N PRO A 542 41.84 9.53 -4.39
CA PRO A 542 43.14 8.99 -4.75
C PRO A 542 43.00 7.67 -5.54
N LYS A 543 43.84 7.51 -6.57
CA LYS A 543 43.91 6.27 -7.35
C LYS A 543 44.26 5.06 -6.46
N GLY A 544 43.64 3.92 -6.73
CA GLY A 544 43.90 2.66 -6.01
C GLY A 544 43.08 2.42 -4.74
N PHE A 545 42.04 3.23 -4.53
CA PHE A 545 41.09 3.14 -3.40
C PHE A 545 39.64 2.87 -3.86
N GLN A 546 39.46 2.36 -5.07
CA GLN A 546 38.14 2.01 -5.61
C GLN A 546 37.58 0.70 -5.01
N ASP A 547 38.48 -0.14 -4.46
CA ASP A 547 38.13 -1.31 -3.67
C ASP A 547 37.56 -0.92 -2.29
N LYS A 548 37.14 -1.93 -1.51
CA LYS A 548 36.57 -1.73 -0.17
C LYS A 548 37.54 -0.95 0.73
N LEU A 549 37.11 0.22 1.21
CA LEU A 549 37.77 0.96 2.26
C LEU A 549 37.58 0.27 3.61
N GLY A 550 38.56 0.41 4.49
CA GLY A 550 38.56 -0.19 5.81
C GLY A 550 39.44 -1.45 5.90
N PRO A 551 39.09 -2.42 6.76
CA PRO A 551 39.90 -3.60 7.00
C PRO A 551 39.88 -4.54 5.78
N SER A 552 41.04 -5.11 5.46
CA SER A 552 41.15 -6.17 4.47
C SER A 552 40.51 -7.47 4.96
N LYS A 553 40.33 -8.45 4.05
CA LYS A 553 39.73 -9.76 4.39
C LYS A 553 40.49 -10.48 5.51
N ASN A 554 41.81 -10.35 5.53
CA ASN A 554 42.68 -11.03 6.49
C ASN A 554 43.01 -10.15 7.71
N PHE A 555 42.40 -8.98 7.86
CA PHE A 555 42.73 -8.01 8.93
C PHE A 555 42.76 -8.63 10.33
N ASN A 556 41.80 -9.51 10.65
CA ASN A 556 41.72 -10.16 11.95
C ASN A 556 42.89 -11.12 12.23
N GLU A 557 43.55 -11.67 11.20
CA GLU A 557 44.68 -12.59 11.35
C GLU A 557 45.95 -11.86 11.81
N PHE A 558 46.06 -10.57 11.45
CA PHE A 558 47.14 -9.68 11.87
C PHE A 558 47.06 -9.30 13.35
N GLY A 559 45.95 -9.54 14.05
CA GLY A 559 45.84 -9.27 15.49
C GLY A 559 45.93 -7.78 15.84
N LEU A 560 45.42 -6.93 14.93
CA LEU A 560 45.33 -5.47 15.07
C LEU A 560 43.90 -5.04 15.43
N THR A 561 43.77 -3.93 16.15
CA THR A 561 42.48 -3.26 16.41
C THR A 561 42.64 -1.76 16.19
N PRO A 562 41.91 -1.14 15.24
CA PRO A 562 42.11 0.26 14.87
C PRO A 562 41.36 1.21 15.81
N SER A 563 41.89 2.40 16.05
CA SER A 563 41.19 3.49 16.75
C SER A 563 40.08 4.10 15.90
N HIS A 564 40.28 4.13 14.58
CA HIS A 564 39.29 4.57 13.60
C HIS A 564 38.79 3.38 12.78
N VAL A 565 37.56 2.95 13.07
CA VAL A 565 36.94 1.79 12.41
C VAL A 565 36.51 2.13 10.98
N SER A 566 36.02 3.36 10.73
CA SER A 566 35.65 3.78 9.37
C SER A 566 36.86 3.97 8.48
N GLY A 567 36.80 3.40 7.28
CA GLY A 567 37.77 3.68 6.22
C GLY A 567 37.65 5.09 5.62
N MET A 568 36.65 5.88 6.01
CA MET A 568 36.47 7.26 5.56
C MET A 568 36.60 8.21 6.75
N ILE A 569 37.49 9.20 6.64
CA ILE A 569 37.77 10.17 7.71
C ILE A 569 37.57 11.58 7.14
N TYR A 570 36.71 12.36 7.78
CA TYR A 570 36.53 13.78 7.47
C TYR A 570 37.27 14.61 8.51
N THR A 571 38.07 15.58 8.08
CA THR A 571 38.88 16.41 8.98
C THR A 571 38.96 17.86 8.49
N ASP A 572 39.00 18.79 9.43
CA ASP A 572 39.30 20.21 9.17
C ASP A 572 40.67 20.64 9.69
N VAL A 573 41.40 19.72 10.32
CA VAL A 573 42.79 19.90 10.77
C VAL A 573 43.76 19.26 9.78
N ASP A 574 44.96 19.84 9.70
CA ASP A 574 46.05 19.45 8.80
C ASP A 574 46.91 18.30 9.33
N GLU A 575 46.59 17.74 10.51
CA GLU A 575 47.25 16.55 11.05
C GLU A 575 46.21 15.58 11.62
N VAL A 576 46.23 14.33 11.17
CA VAL A 576 45.36 13.24 11.64
C VAL A 576 46.20 12.18 12.33
N THR A 577 45.76 11.72 13.51
CA THR A 577 46.42 10.64 14.26
C THR A 577 45.55 9.39 14.24
N LEU A 578 46.10 8.28 13.76
CA LEU A 578 45.50 6.95 13.79
C LEU A 578 46.29 6.06 14.75
N SER A 579 45.64 5.17 15.48
CA SER A 579 46.35 4.16 16.26
C SER A 579 45.79 2.76 16.06
N PHE A 580 46.65 1.77 16.24
CA PHE A 580 46.30 0.35 16.18
C PHE A 580 46.85 -0.35 17.41
N GLN A 581 45.97 -0.94 18.21
CA GLN A 581 46.40 -1.89 19.24
C GLN A 581 46.86 -3.16 18.56
N LYS A 582 48.00 -3.73 18.98
CA LYS A 582 48.55 -4.95 18.42
C LYS A 582 48.75 -6.01 19.51
N THR A 583 48.50 -7.26 19.14
CA THR A 583 48.68 -8.44 20.00
C THR A 583 49.89 -9.28 19.59
N LYS A 584 50.48 -9.01 18.43
CA LYS A 584 51.60 -9.73 17.82
C LYS A 584 52.53 -8.76 17.12
N TYR A 585 53.76 -9.19 16.83
CA TYR A 585 54.68 -8.44 15.99
C TYR A 585 54.21 -8.41 14.53
N ILE A 586 54.29 -7.23 13.91
CA ILE A 586 53.94 -7.02 12.51
C ILE A 586 54.89 -5.97 11.93
N ASP A 587 55.46 -6.27 10.78
CA ASP A 587 56.17 -5.27 10.00
C ASP A 587 55.18 -4.53 9.07
N LEU A 588 55.15 -3.20 9.15
CA LEU A 588 54.19 -2.34 8.43
C LEU A 588 54.88 -1.44 7.39
N SER A 589 54.23 -1.32 6.24
CA SER A 589 54.52 -0.35 5.19
C SER A 589 53.30 0.56 5.01
N ILE A 590 53.51 1.88 5.12
CA ILE A 590 52.44 2.89 5.06
C ILE A 590 52.69 3.78 3.84
N ASN A 591 51.70 3.89 2.97
CA ASN A 591 51.78 4.72 1.77
C ASN A 591 50.66 5.77 1.78
N LEU A 592 51.04 7.03 1.60
CA LEU A 592 50.13 8.16 1.45
C LEU A 592 50.11 8.61 -0.03
N SER A 593 48.92 8.79 -0.59
CA SER A 593 48.71 9.29 -1.95
C SER A 593 47.57 10.33 -2.00
N GLY A 594 47.44 11.03 -3.13
CA GLY A 594 46.43 12.08 -3.31
C GLY A 594 46.95 13.50 -3.04
N GLY A 595 46.14 14.51 -3.36
CA GLY A 595 46.44 15.93 -3.08
C GLY A 595 47.75 16.48 -3.62
N GLU A 596 48.10 16.18 -4.88
CA GLU A 596 49.35 16.61 -5.58
C GLU A 596 50.67 16.16 -4.90
N ILE A 597 50.61 15.23 -3.93
CA ILE A 597 51.80 14.72 -3.25
C ILE A 597 52.66 13.89 -4.22
N LYS A 598 53.95 14.24 -4.34
CA LYS A 598 54.95 13.39 -5.00
C LYS A 598 55.30 12.21 -4.10
N GLN A 599 55.50 11.04 -4.70
CA GLN A 599 55.83 9.80 -3.97
C GLN A 599 57.06 9.93 -3.06
N THR A 600 58.04 10.77 -3.46
CA THR A 600 59.24 11.07 -2.66
C THR A 600 58.96 11.86 -1.39
N ASP A 601 57.88 12.64 -1.36
CA ASP A 601 57.53 13.52 -0.24
C ASP A 601 56.51 12.87 0.72
N ALA A 602 55.79 11.84 0.26
CA ALA A 602 54.79 11.12 1.05
C ALA A 602 55.34 10.57 2.38
N HIS A 603 56.56 10.02 2.38
CA HIS A 603 57.19 9.48 3.59
C HIS A 603 57.50 10.56 4.64
N ARG A 604 57.67 11.82 4.25
CA ARG A 604 57.95 12.94 5.17
C ARG A 604 56.70 13.45 5.89
N LEU A 605 55.53 13.13 5.34
CA LEU A 605 54.22 13.53 5.86
C LEU A 605 53.67 12.52 6.87
N ILE A 606 54.33 11.36 7.02
CA ILE A 606 53.91 10.29 7.92
C ILE A 606 54.94 10.12 9.03
N THR A 607 54.50 10.21 10.28
CA THR A 607 55.32 9.83 11.44
C THR A 607 54.71 8.57 12.07
N ARG A 608 55.53 7.53 12.23
CA ARG A 608 55.14 6.27 12.90
C ARG A 608 55.86 6.16 14.23
N GLN A 609 55.12 5.85 15.28
CA GLN A 609 55.64 5.41 16.57
C GLN A 609 55.11 4.01 16.84
N ASP A 610 56.02 3.08 17.15
CA ASP A 610 55.70 1.67 17.37
C ASP A 610 56.17 1.26 18.76
N THR A 611 55.22 0.84 19.60
CA THR A 611 55.46 0.33 20.97
C THR A 611 55.13 -1.17 21.00
N ASP A 612 55.38 -1.87 22.10
CA ASP A 612 55.07 -3.31 22.17
C ASP A 612 53.56 -3.61 22.03
N THR A 613 52.69 -2.67 22.38
CA THR A 613 51.22 -2.87 22.43
C THR A 613 50.42 -1.99 21.46
N GLU A 614 51.01 -0.92 20.93
CA GLU A 614 50.30 0.06 20.09
C GLU A 614 51.19 0.66 19.00
N ILE A 615 50.60 0.87 17.82
CA ILE A 615 51.18 1.57 16.68
C ILE A 615 50.43 2.89 16.49
N ILE A 616 51.12 4.02 16.53
CA ILE A 616 50.55 5.36 16.32
C ILE A 616 51.09 5.92 15.00
N ILE A 617 50.20 6.37 14.13
CA ILE A 617 50.49 6.93 12.81
C ILE A 617 49.94 8.36 12.78
N LYS A 618 50.82 9.35 12.61
CA LYS A 618 50.44 10.75 12.38
C LYS A 618 50.64 11.10 10.92
N VAL A 619 49.62 11.66 10.29
CA VAL A 619 49.60 12.02 8.87
C VAL A 619 49.35 13.51 8.74
N ARG A 620 50.30 14.23 8.11
CA ARG A 620 50.17 15.66 7.80
C ARG A 620 49.61 15.87 6.40
N LEU A 621 48.66 16.79 6.28
CA LEU A 621 47.83 17.02 5.10
C LEU A 621 48.11 18.44 4.55
N PRO A 622 48.89 18.56 3.47
CA PRO A 622 49.46 19.85 3.05
C PRO A 622 48.42 20.85 2.51
N SER A 623 47.33 20.38 1.90
CA SER A 623 46.31 21.24 1.28
C SER A 623 44.92 20.58 1.32
N PRO A 624 43.82 21.34 1.27
CA PRO A 624 42.48 20.76 1.23
C PRO A 624 42.30 19.81 0.03
N ASN A 625 42.19 18.52 0.29
CA ASN A 625 41.95 17.48 -0.71
C ASN A 625 41.59 16.14 -0.06
N ALA A 626 41.24 15.14 -0.88
CA ALA A 626 41.22 13.75 -0.46
C ALA A 626 42.62 13.13 -0.54
N TYR A 627 43.00 12.47 0.55
CA TYR A 627 44.24 11.72 0.69
C TYR A 627 43.95 10.26 0.97
N GLY A 628 44.74 9.37 0.41
CA GLY A 628 44.59 7.93 0.52
C GLY A 628 45.73 7.38 1.34
N LEU A 629 45.41 6.68 2.42
CA LEU A 629 46.40 6.03 3.28
C LEU A 629 46.23 4.51 3.17
N LYS A 630 47.22 3.84 2.58
CA LYS A 630 47.24 2.38 2.43
C LYS A 630 48.25 1.78 3.40
N ILE A 631 47.76 0.94 4.30
CA ILE A 631 48.55 0.25 5.31
C ILE A 631 48.70 -1.20 4.87
N ARG A 632 49.94 -1.62 4.66
CA ARG A 632 50.30 -3.00 4.30
C ARG A 632 51.19 -3.58 5.40
N GLY A 633 51.20 -4.90 5.56
CA GLY A 633 52.10 -5.51 6.52
C GLY A 633 52.29 -7.01 6.35
N THR A 634 53.23 -7.56 7.11
CA THR A 634 53.55 -8.98 7.16
C THR A 634 53.81 -9.42 8.59
N ALA A 635 53.28 -10.59 8.96
CA ALA A 635 53.54 -11.23 10.26
C ALA A 635 54.84 -12.06 10.26
N THR A 636 55.40 -12.32 9.07
CA THR A 636 56.61 -13.14 8.88
C THR A 636 57.68 -12.35 8.14
N PRO A 637 58.90 -12.24 8.69
CA PRO A 637 60.03 -11.61 8.00
C PRO A 637 60.27 -12.27 6.63
N ASN A 638 60.52 -11.47 5.58
CA ASN A 638 60.77 -11.87 4.18
C ASN A 638 59.55 -12.34 3.35
N PHE A 639 58.33 -12.26 3.87
CA PHE A 639 57.12 -12.41 3.05
C PHE A 639 56.64 -11.06 2.52
N PRO A 640 56.00 -11.01 1.32
CA PRO A 640 55.49 -9.76 0.75
C PRO A 640 54.44 -9.13 1.66
N HIS A 641 54.45 -7.80 1.79
CA HIS A 641 53.42 -7.08 2.55
C HIS A 641 52.05 -7.22 1.88
N GLU A 642 51.07 -7.69 2.65
CA GLU A 642 49.66 -7.76 2.25
C GLU A 642 48.91 -6.51 2.68
N ASP A 643 47.80 -6.19 2.00
CA ASP A 643 46.94 -5.06 2.38
C ASP A 643 46.26 -5.36 3.73
N ILE A 644 46.40 -4.45 4.69
CA ILE A 644 45.82 -4.57 6.04
C ILE A 644 44.61 -3.65 6.19
N TYR A 645 44.79 -2.37 5.87
CA TYR A 645 43.75 -1.36 6.01
C TYR A 645 43.91 -0.25 4.97
N SER A 646 42.80 0.28 4.50
CA SER A 646 42.79 1.43 3.59
C SER A 646 41.89 2.55 4.14
N TYR A 647 42.44 3.76 4.26
CA TYR A 647 41.68 4.96 4.63
C TYR A 647 41.66 5.97 3.49
N ILE A 648 40.56 6.70 3.38
CA ILE A 648 40.52 8.01 2.73
C ILE A 648 40.32 9.08 3.80
N ILE A 649 41.16 10.10 3.75
CA ILE A 649 41.13 11.27 4.63
C ILE A 649 40.75 12.47 3.77
N ASP A 650 39.54 12.99 3.97
CA ASP A 650 39.01 14.17 3.31
C ASP A 650 39.29 15.41 4.17
N TYR A 651 40.32 16.18 3.80
CA TYR A 651 40.75 17.38 4.50
C TYR A 651 40.18 18.66 3.90
N ARG A 652 39.57 19.50 4.73
CA ARG A 652 38.95 20.77 4.30
C ARG A 652 39.29 21.92 5.23
N ARG A 653 39.69 23.06 4.67
CA ARG A 653 39.86 24.29 5.47
C ARG A 653 38.50 24.97 5.68
N GLN A 654 38.12 25.21 6.92
CA GLN A 654 36.97 26.07 7.20
C GLN A 654 37.27 27.52 6.75
N SER A 655 36.41 28.12 5.91
CA SER A 655 36.39 29.58 5.75
C SER A 655 35.76 30.21 7.00
N GLY A 656 36.43 31.20 7.59
CA GLY A 656 36.14 31.68 8.95
C GLY A 656 34.70 32.11 9.26
N LYS A 657 34.33 31.88 10.53
CA LYS A 657 33.33 32.59 11.36
C LYS A 657 31.95 32.87 10.73
N LYS A 658 31.16 31.83 10.47
CA LYS A 658 29.68 31.84 10.56
C LYS A 658 29.15 30.43 10.34
N LYS A 659 29.19 29.55 11.35
CA LYS A 659 28.43 28.27 11.32
C LYS A 659 28.37 27.49 12.64
N LYS A 660 28.87 28.01 13.77
CA LYS A 660 28.71 27.29 15.05
C LYS A 660 27.29 27.41 15.65
N LYS A 661 26.48 28.38 15.19
CA LYS A 661 25.03 28.44 15.46
C LYS A 661 24.18 27.86 14.32
N GLU A 662 24.62 28.01 13.07
CA GLU A 662 23.91 27.40 11.93
C GLU A 662 24.12 25.89 11.80
N ASN A 663 25.17 25.26 12.36
CA ASN A 663 25.33 23.81 12.27
C ASN A 663 24.43 23.02 13.24
N GLU A 664 23.95 23.64 14.32
CA GLU A 664 22.94 23.03 15.20
C GLU A 664 21.52 23.23 14.61
N GLU A 665 21.25 24.36 13.94
CA GLU A 665 19.97 24.61 13.25
C GLU A 665 19.87 24.00 11.83
N LYS A 666 20.96 23.82 11.08
CA LYS A 666 20.95 23.19 9.72
C LYS A 666 21.05 21.66 9.72
N GLN A 667 21.38 21.04 10.85
CA GLN A 667 21.17 19.60 11.02
C GLN A 667 19.69 19.23 11.07
N GLU A 668 18.80 20.20 11.36
CA GLU A 668 17.35 20.02 11.24
C GLU A 668 16.82 20.31 9.81
N GLU A 669 17.51 21.13 9.00
CA GLU A 669 17.01 21.51 7.66
C GLU A 669 17.61 20.73 6.46
N THR A 670 18.69 19.96 6.62
CA THR A 670 19.18 19.07 5.55
C THR A 670 18.46 17.73 5.61
N GLY A 671 17.25 17.70 5.02
CA GLY A 671 16.36 16.54 4.91
C GLY A 671 16.93 15.37 4.09
N LEU A 672 17.97 14.70 4.60
CA LEU A 672 18.37 13.35 4.21
C LEU A 672 18.50 12.51 5.48
N SER A 673 17.36 12.24 6.12
CA SER A 673 17.28 11.18 7.13
C SER A 673 16.87 9.91 6.39
N SER A 674 17.60 8.81 6.60
CA SER A 674 17.24 7.50 6.04
C SER A 674 15.80 7.12 6.44
N ILE A 675 15.05 6.34 5.63
CA ILE A 675 13.68 5.90 5.99
C ILE A 675 13.63 5.37 7.43
N PRO A 676 14.60 4.53 7.87
CA PRO A 676 14.62 4.03 9.23
C PRO A 676 14.86 5.11 10.28
N GLU A 677 15.62 6.18 9.97
CA GLU A 677 15.78 7.31 10.89
C GLU A 677 14.52 8.18 10.96
N ILE A 678 13.83 8.41 9.84
CA ILE A 678 12.53 9.08 9.83
C ILE A 678 11.55 8.29 10.68
N LEU A 679 11.47 6.97 10.48
CA LEU A 679 10.59 6.08 11.24
C LEU A 679 10.99 6.02 12.72
N ARG A 680 12.29 5.97 13.04
CA ARG A 680 12.76 6.04 14.44
C ARG A 680 12.38 7.37 15.10
N ARG A 681 12.49 8.50 14.40
CA ARG A 681 12.04 9.81 14.91
C ARG A 681 10.53 9.85 15.08
N LYS A 682 9.76 9.35 14.11
CA LYS A 682 8.29 9.21 14.22
C LYS A 682 7.90 8.36 15.43
N ILE A 683 8.59 7.24 15.66
CA ILE A 683 8.41 6.40 16.85
C ILE A 683 8.70 7.21 18.12
N GLN A 684 9.82 7.93 18.18
CA GLN A 684 10.17 8.75 19.34
C GLN A 684 9.13 9.85 19.61
N GLN A 685 8.65 10.51 18.55
CA GLN A 685 7.61 11.53 18.64
C GLN A 685 6.27 10.94 19.08
N ALA A 686 5.84 9.82 18.49
CA ALA A 686 4.61 9.15 18.88
C ALA A 686 4.64 8.65 20.33
N ILE A 687 5.81 8.20 20.82
CA ILE A 687 6.01 7.87 22.24
C ILE A 687 5.89 9.12 23.11
N ALA A 688 6.50 10.25 22.71
CA ALA A 688 6.44 11.51 23.45
C ALA A 688 5.01 12.05 23.53
N ASP A 689 4.30 12.03 22.40
CA ASP A 689 2.91 12.49 22.27
C ASP A 689 1.90 11.47 22.82
N ARG A 690 2.36 10.25 23.13
CA ARG A 690 1.56 9.10 23.58
C ARG A 690 0.45 8.73 22.58
N ASN A 691 0.71 8.92 21.28
CA ASN A 691 -0.21 8.57 20.21
C ASN A 691 -0.02 7.10 19.82
N ILE A 692 -1.00 6.26 20.18
CA ILE A 692 -0.98 4.81 19.93
C ILE A 692 -1.04 4.51 18.43
N ASP A 693 -1.89 5.20 17.68
CA ASP A 693 -2.14 4.91 16.25
C ASP A 693 -0.91 5.25 15.40
N ASP A 694 -0.29 6.41 15.66
CA ASP A 694 0.95 6.81 14.98
C ASP A 694 2.12 5.88 15.32
N LEU A 695 2.21 5.44 16.59
CA LEU A 695 3.25 4.50 17.03
C LEU A 695 3.07 3.12 16.37
N GLU A 696 1.83 2.62 16.28
CA GLU A 696 1.52 1.38 15.57
C GLU A 696 1.85 1.44 14.08
N SER A 697 1.49 2.54 13.41
CA SER A 697 1.79 2.73 11.99
C SER A 697 3.30 2.74 11.77
N ALA A 698 4.04 3.52 12.57
CA ALA A 698 5.49 3.64 12.42
C ALA A 698 6.23 2.32 12.71
N ILE A 699 5.79 1.54 13.71
CA ILE A 699 6.34 0.19 13.98
C ILE A 699 6.07 -0.75 12.82
N ARG A 700 4.85 -0.76 12.28
CA ARG A 700 4.46 -1.61 11.15
C ARG A 700 5.27 -1.30 9.91
N GLU A 701 5.45 -0.01 9.60
CA GLU A 701 6.28 0.47 8.50
C GLU A 701 7.74 0.04 8.71
N LEU A 702 8.30 0.22 9.91
CA LEU A 702 9.68 -0.16 10.23
C LEU A 702 9.91 -1.68 10.15
N LYS A 703 8.96 -2.49 10.61
CA LYS A 703 8.96 -3.95 10.45
C LYS A 703 8.89 -4.37 8.98
N GLY A 704 8.08 -3.67 8.19
CA GLY A 704 7.94 -3.92 6.74
C GLY A 704 9.26 -3.77 5.98
N LEU A 705 10.22 -2.99 6.50
CA LEU A 705 11.55 -2.86 5.90
C LEU A 705 12.44 -4.11 6.09
N GLY A 706 12.13 -4.98 7.08
CA GLY A 706 12.85 -6.24 7.30
C GLY A 706 14.34 -6.07 7.65
N LEU A 707 14.69 -4.97 8.31
CA LEU A 707 16.07 -4.58 8.59
C LEU A 707 16.58 -5.20 9.91
N PRO A 708 17.63 -6.03 9.90
CA PRO A 708 18.21 -6.57 11.14
C PRO A 708 18.69 -5.48 12.10
N THR A 709 19.20 -4.36 11.57
CA THR A 709 19.66 -3.19 12.34
C THR A 709 18.53 -2.39 12.99
N ALA A 710 17.28 -2.62 12.59
CA ALA A 710 16.10 -2.00 13.19
C ALA A 710 15.48 -2.84 14.30
N GLN A 711 15.85 -4.12 14.43
CA GLN A 711 15.19 -5.06 15.34
C GLN A 711 15.18 -4.56 16.79
N ALA A 712 16.32 -4.08 17.31
CA ALA A 712 16.39 -3.54 18.66
C ALA A 712 15.49 -2.31 18.88
N ALA A 713 15.34 -1.46 17.86
CA ALA A 713 14.44 -0.29 17.91
C ALA A 713 12.97 -0.72 17.82
N ILE A 714 12.66 -1.73 17.01
CA ILE A 714 11.33 -2.34 16.91
C ILE A 714 10.93 -2.95 18.25
N ASP A 715 11.78 -3.80 18.84
CA ASP A 715 11.51 -4.46 20.12
C ASP A 715 11.26 -3.43 21.23
N SER A 716 12.06 -2.36 21.28
CA SER A 716 11.86 -1.25 22.22
C SER A 716 10.54 -0.51 21.98
N ALA A 717 10.17 -0.25 20.73
CA ALA A 717 8.95 0.46 20.38
C ALA A 717 7.70 -0.37 20.66
N GLU A 718 7.76 -1.69 20.43
CA GLU A 718 6.67 -2.62 20.76
C GLU A 718 6.45 -2.73 22.27
N GLY A 719 7.53 -2.71 23.07
CA GLY A 719 7.42 -2.63 24.53
C GLY A 719 6.72 -1.37 25.00
N GLU A 720 7.03 -0.21 24.40
CA GLU A 720 6.35 1.06 24.72
C GLU A 720 4.90 1.09 24.24
N LEU A 721 4.61 0.56 23.05
CA LEU A 721 3.25 0.43 22.55
C LEU A 721 2.38 -0.44 23.47
N ASP A 722 2.90 -1.58 23.91
CA ASP A 722 2.23 -2.47 24.84
C ASP A 722 1.92 -1.77 26.17
N PHE A 723 2.88 -1.02 26.71
CA PHE A 723 2.68 -0.20 27.91
C PHE A 723 1.57 0.86 27.73
N LEU A 724 1.57 1.60 26.62
CA LEU A 724 0.57 2.64 26.36
C LEU A 724 -0.85 2.07 26.24
N LYS A 725 -1.01 0.89 25.62
CA LYS A 725 -2.30 0.19 25.53
C LYS A 725 -2.83 -0.23 26.90
N VAL A 726 -1.99 -0.84 27.73
CA VAL A 726 -2.36 -1.26 29.09
C VAL A 726 -2.76 -0.05 29.94
N ARG A 727 -2.02 1.05 29.82
CA ARG A 727 -2.36 2.31 30.50
C ARG A 727 -3.71 2.86 30.05
N LYS A 728 -3.98 2.90 28.74
CA LYS A 728 -5.25 3.39 28.18
C LYS A 728 -6.43 2.58 28.71
N GLU A 729 -6.33 1.25 28.66
CA GLU A 729 -7.38 0.35 29.17
C GLU A 729 -7.63 0.54 30.67
N LEU A 730 -6.58 0.73 31.48
CA LEU A 730 -6.73 1.01 32.91
C LEU A 730 -7.50 2.31 33.17
N ILE A 731 -7.19 3.38 32.43
CA ILE A 731 -7.86 4.68 32.55
C ILE A 731 -9.33 4.55 32.13
N GLU A 732 -9.60 3.99 30.94
CA GLU A 732 -10.96 3.81 30.43
C GLU A 732 -11.82 2.94 31.35
N ALA A 733 -11.28 1.82 31.86
CA ALA A 733 -11.99 0.97 32.80
C ALA A 733 -12.27 1.66 34.15
N THR A 734 -11.37 2.56 34.58
CA THR A 734 -11.56 3.37 35.80
C THR A 734 -12.66 4.40 35.62
N ASP A 735 -12.69 5.07 34.46
CA ASP A 735 -13.70 6.08 34.13
C ASP A 735 -15.10 5.48 33.92
N GLU A 736 -15.17 4.32 33.26
CA GLU A 736 -16.41 3.56 33.06
C GLU A 736 -16.95 2.93 34.35
N LYS A 737 -16.10 2.80 35.39
CA LYS A 737 -16.43 2.17 36.68
C LYS A 737 -16.99 0.76 36.53
N ASN A 738 -16.49 0.01 35.55
CA ASN A 738 -16.90 -1.36 35.30
C ASN A 738 -16.05 -2.32 36.15
N TYR A 739 -16.68 -3.07 37.06
CA TYR A 739 -15.99 -3.95 38.00
C TYR A 739 -15.10 -5.01 37.31
N ASP A 740 -15.65 -5.74 36.35
CA ASP A 740 -14.95 -6.86 35.71
C ASP A 740 -13.79 -6.36 34.85
N ARG A 741 -14.04 -5.30 34.08
CA ARG A 741 -13.06 -4.68 33.18
C ARG A 741 -11.91 -4.03 33.97
N LEU A 742 -12.23 -3.36 35.08
CA LEU A 742 -11.24 -2.72 35.96
C LEU A 742 -10.39 -3.76 36.71
N THR A 743 -10.99 -4.86 37.15
CA THR A 743 -10.25 -5.97 37.78
C THR A 743 -9.26 -6.59 36.80
N ALA A 744 -9.71 -6.88 35.57
CA ALA A 744 -8.86 -7.42 34.51
C ALA A 744 -7.71 -6.45 34.14
N ALA A 745 -7.99 -5.15 34.02
CA ALA A 745 -6.97 -4.15 33.71
C ALA A 745 -5.90 -4.04 34.80
N ILE A 746 -6.29 -4.08 36.09
CA ILE A 746 -5.35 -4.07 37.22
C ILE A 746 -4.50 -5.35 37.24
N ASP A 747 -5.09 -6.51 37.01
CA ASP A 747 -4.35 -7.78 36.97
C ASP A 747 -3.37 -7.83 35.80
N GLU A 748 -3.72 -7.26 34.64
CA GLU A 748 -2.82 -7.17 33.50
C GLU A 748 -1.63 -6.24 33.75
N VAL A 749 -1.84 -5.11 34.46
CA VAL A 749 -0.75 -4.21 34.91
C VAL A 749 0.23 -4.95 35.83
N LYS A 750 -0.27 -5.76 36.76
CA LYS A 750 0.54 -6.56 37.68
C LYS A 750 1.31 -7.65 36.97
N LYS A 751 0.63 -8.40 36.11
CA LYS A 751 1.20 -9.50 35.32
C LYS A 751 2.37 -9.01 34.45
N LYS A 752 2.27 -7.80 33.89
CA LYS A 752 3.31 -7.16 33.08
C LYS A 752 4.31 -6.31 33.87
N GLN A 753 4.15 -6.21 35.19
CA GLN A 753 5.04 -5.46 36.09
C GLN A 753 5.14 -3.96 35.75
N TYR A 754 4.07 -3.35 35.24
CA TYR A 754 4.02 -1.93 34.90
C TYR A 754 3.65 -1.02 36.09
N GLU A 755 3.47 -1.58 37.28
CA GLU A 755 3.12 -0.87 38.52
C GLU A 755 4.02 0.34 38.82
N PRO A 756 5.37 0.26 38.69
CA PRO A 756 6.24 1.40 38.99
C PRO A 756 6.04 2.59 38.04
N ARG A 757 5.54 2.35 36.82
CA ARG A 757 5.30 3.35 35.80
C ARG A 757 3.91 4.00 35.89
N LEU A 758 2.98 3.42 36.67
CA LEU A 758 1.57 3.85 36.79
C LEU A 758 1.10 4.07 38.25
N PRO A 759 1.88 4.72 39.14
CA PRO A 759 1.53 4.78 40.55
C PRO A 759 0.23 5.57 40.82
N ARG A 760 -0.05 6.61 40.02
CA ARG A 760 -1.25 7.45 40.20
C ARG A 760 -2.49 6.78 39.64
N GLU A 761 -2.41 6.27 38.42
CA GLU A 761 -3.51 5.59 37.74
C GLU A 761 -3.91 4.32 38.50
N LEU A 762 -2.95 3.55 39.00
CA LEU A 762 -3.23 2.33 39.78
C LEU A 762 -3.87 2.66 41.13
N ALA A 763 -3.42 3.72 41.82
CA ALA A 763 -4.04 4.17 43.06
C ALA A 763 -5.51 4.60 42.84
N ALA A 764 -5.78 5.33 41.76
CA ALA A 764 -7.14 5.74 41.39
C ALA A 764 -8.02 4.51 41.04
N ALA A 765 -7.52 3.61 40.21
CA ALA A 765 -8.20 2.37 39.82
C ALA A 765 -8.52 1.48 41.04
N MET A 766 -7.57 1.32 41.97
CA MET A 766 -7.78 0.55 43.20
C MET A 766 -8.82 1.20 44.12
N ALA A 767 -8.85 2.52 44.22
CA ALA A 767 -9.86 3.24 45.00
C ALA A 767 -11.27 3.05 44.41
N VAL A 768 -11.41 3.13 43.07
CA VAL A 768 -12.68 2.85 42.39
C VAL A 768 -13.08 1.38 42.56
N LEU A 769 -12.14 0.44 42.46
CA LEU A 769 -12.43 -0.97 42.65
C LEU A 769 -12.91 -1.29 44.07
N ASP A 770 -12.28 -0.73 45.10
CA ASP A 770 -12.67 -0.95 46.49
C ASP A 770 -14.07 -0.38 46.79
N ARG A 771 -14.36 0.78 46.21
CA ARG A 771 -15.70 1.37 46.21
C ARG A 771 -16.74 0.45 45.58
N LEU A 772 -16.49 -0.07 44.38
CA LEU A 772 -17.41 -0.99 43.69
C LEU A 772 -17.62 -2.28 44.49
N LYS A 773 -16.56 -2.84 45.10
CA LYS A 773 -16.66 -4.01 46.01
C LYS A 773 -17.58 -3.72 47.20
N THR A 774 -17.46 -2.53 47.78
CA THR A 774 -18.29 -2.12 48.92
C THR A 774 -19.76 -2.06 48.53
N ILE A 775 -20.09 -1.39 47.42
CA ILE A 775 -21.47 -1.30 46.89
C ILE A 775 -22.04 -2.71 46.63
N GLN A 776 -21.28 -3.57 45.97
CA GLN A 776 -21.73 -4.93 45.65
C GLN A 776 -22.00 -5.78 46.90
N ARG A 777 -21.16 -5.66 47.94
CA ARG A 777 -21.37 -6.34 49.23
C ARG A 777 -22.66 -5.88 49.90
N LEU A 778 -22.93 -4.58 49.93
CA LEU A 778 -24.14 -4.01 50.51
C LEU A 778 -25.39 -4.50 49.77
N LEU A 779 -25.37 -4.54 48.43
CA LEU A 779 -26.46 -5.06 47.62
C LEU A 779 -26.69 -6.56 47.84
N HIS A 780 -25.61 -7.36 47.86
CA HIS A 780 -25.71 -8.81 48.04
C HIS A 780 -26.29 -9.18 49.41
N ALA A 781 -25.95 -8.45 50.47
CA ALA A 781 -26.50 -8.67 51.81
C ALA A 781 -28.03 -8.59 51.84
N ILE A 782 -28.63 -7.64 51.11
CA ILE A 782 -30.09 -7.50 50.99
C ILE A 782 -30.68 -8.58 50.07
N MET A 783 -30.03 -8.87 48.95
CA MET A 783 -30.51 -9.90 48.03
C MET A 783 -30.51 -11.30 48.66
N ALA A 784 -29.58 -11.58 49.57
CA ALA A 784 -29.46 -12.84 50.29
C ALA A 784 -30.47 -13.02 51.45
N LEU A 785 -31.18 -11.95 51.86
CA LEU A 785 -32.26 -12.08 52.83
C LEU A 785 -33.30 -13.08 52.31
N ASP A 786 -33.85 -13.91 53.19
CA ASP A 786 -34.95 -14.79 52.80
C ASP A 786 -36.27 -13.98 52.66
N GLN A 787 -37.29 -14.56 52.02
CA GLN A 787 -38.57 -13.87 51.87
C GLN A 787 -39.38 -13.85 53.18
N ARG A 788 -39.07 -14.77 54.10
CA ARG A 788 -39.73 -14.90 55.40
C ARG A 788 -39.38 -13.74 56.32
N THR A 789 -38.13 -13.29 56.33
CA THR A 789 -37.64 -12.14 57.08
C THR A 789 -38.31 -10.85 56.61
N ILE A 790 -38.52 -10.67 55.30
CA ILE A 790 -39.28 -9.52 54.79
C ILE A 790 -40.76 -9.60 55.19
N ALA A 791 -41.33 -10.80 55.18
CA ALA A 791 -42.71 -11.02 55.65
C ALA A 791 -42.86 -10.78 57.15
N GLU A 792 -41.85 -11.11 57.96
CA GLU A 792 -41.78 -10.79 59.40
C GLU A 792 -41.82 -9.27 59.61
N ILE A 793 -40.94 -8.53 58.92
CA ILE A 793 -40.92 -7.07 58.99
C ILE A 793 -42.28 -6.51 58.56
N ARG A 794 -42.88 -7.02 57.48
CA ARG A 794 -44.22 -6.57 57.05
C ARG A 794 -45.33 -6.91 58.08
N GLY A 795 -45.17 -7.98 58.85
CA GLY A 795 -46.18 -8.53 59.76
C GLY A 795 -46.40 -7.75 61.05
N TYR A 796 -45.55 -6.77 61.39
CA TYR A 796 -45.75 -5.94 62.58
C TYR A 796 -47.08 -5.17 62.51
N GLN A 797 -47.94 -5.30 63.53
CA GLN A 797 -49.11 -4.45 63.70
C GLN A 797 -48.72 -3.05 64.21
N SER A 798 -47.72 -3.00 65.09
CA SER A 798 -47.07 -1.78 65.58
C SER A 798 -45.56 -2.03 65.53
N PRO A 799 -44.83 -1.43 64.58
CA PRO A 799 -43.40 -1.66 64.43
C PRO A 799 -42.63 -1.01 65.58
N PRO A 800 -41.56 -1.65 66.09
CA PRO A 800 -40.61 -0.98 66.95
C PRO A 800 -40.03 0.28 66.27
N PRO A 801 -39.74 1.37 67.01
CA PRO A 801 -39.25 2.63 66.43
C PRO A 801 -38.03 2.45 65.52
N ALA A 802 -37.08 1.62 65.95
CA ALA A 802 -35.87 1.30 65.19
C ALA A 802 -36.19 0.65 63.82
N VAL A 803 -37.16 -0.28 63.78
CA VAL A 803 -37.59 -0.95 62.53
C VAL A 803 -38.30 0.05 61.62
N HIS A 804 -39.18 0.87 62.18
CA HIS A 804 -39.90 1.89 61.42
C HIS A 804 -38.94 2.88 60.75
N CYS A 805 -38.00 3.46 61.49
CA CYS A 805 -37.05 4.43 60.97
C CYS A 805 -36.12 3.84 59.90
N VAL A 806 -35.65 2.61 60.06
CA VAL A 806 -34.81 1.93 59.07
C VAL A 806 -35.55 1.69 57.75
N MET A 807 -36.81 1.24 57.82
CA MET A 807 -37.60 1.01 56.61
C MET A 807 -38.00 2.32 55.93
N LYS A 808 -38.27 3.38 56.72
CA LYS A 808 -38.48 4.74 56.22
C LYS A 808 -37.26 5.23 55.43
N ALA A 809 -36.07 5.11 56.01
CA ALA A 809 -34.81 5.49 55.37
C ALA A 809 -34.50 4.66 54.11
N THR A 810 -34.82 3.36 54.12
CA THR A 810 -34.67 2.46 52.96
C THR A 810 -35.54 2.93 51.79
N LEU A 811 -36.82 3.19 52.04
CA LEU A 811 -37.75 3.64 51.00
C LEU A 811 -37.42 5.06 50.51
N LEU A 812 -36.91 5.93 51.39
CA LEU A 812 -36.45 7.26 51.04
C LEU A 812 -35.30 7.21 50.02
N LEU A 813 -34.30 6.34 50.24
CA LEU A 813 -33.23 6.10 49.26
C LEU A 813 -33.77 5.54 47.93
N LEU A 814 -34.79 4.68 47.97
CA LEU A 814 -35.46 4.14 46.78
C LEU A 814 -36.36 5.15 46.04
N GLY A 815 -36.46 6.39 46.51
CA GLY A 815 -37.17 7.48 45.84
C GLY A 815 -38.58 7.74 46.35
N HIS A 816 -39.00 7.11 47.45
CA HIS A 816 -40.26 7.46 48.12
C HIS A 816 -40.15 8.79 48.86
N TRP A 817 -41.28 9.45 49.05
CA TRP A 817 -41.35 10.72 49.78
C TRP A 817 -41.51 10.49 51.28
N GLU A 818 -41.01 11.41 52.10
CA GLU A 818 -41.04 11.25 53.56
C GLU A 818 -42.48 11.13 54.09
N GLU A 819 -43.40 11.94 53.56
CA GLU A 819 -44.84 11.92 53.88
C GLU A 819 -45.49 10.56 53.58
N GLU A 820 -45.06 9.88 52.52
CA GLU A 820 -45.60 8.58 52.11
C GLU A 820 -45.15 7.45 53.04
N THR A 821 -44.10 7.68 53.82
CA THR A 821 -43.45 6.69 54.68
C THR A 821 -43.60 7.02 56.16
N GLU A 822 -44.45 7.99 56.54
CA GLU A 822 -44.78 8.29 57.95
C GLU A 822 -45.72 7.26 58.57
N GLU A 823 -46.70 6.78 57.81
CA GLU A 823 -47.63 5.75 58.28
C GLU A 823 -47.08 4.36 57.98
N TRP A 824 -47.02 3.51 59.00
CA TRP A 824 -46.55 2.13 58.86
C TRP A 824 -47.33 1.33 57.81
N LYS A 825 -48.65 1.58 57.68
CA LYS A 825 -49.48 0.93 56.66
C LYS A 825 -48.96 1.14 55.24
N ASN A 826 -48.42 2.33 54.94
CA ASN A 826 -47.87 2.63 53.62
C ASN A 826 -46.55 1.90 53.38
N ILE A 827 -45.72 1.76 54.41
CA ILE A 827 -44.51 0.92 54.37
C ILE A 827 -44.88 -0.55 54.17
N GLN A 828 -45.91 -1.06 54.84
CA GLN A 828 -46.41 -2.43 54.66
C GLN A 828 -46.93 -2.69 53.24
N ILE A 829 -47.54 -1.68 52.59
CA ILE A 829 -47.96 -1.75 51.19
C ILE A 829 -46.72 -1.86 50.29
N ALA A 830 -45.72 -0.99 50.49
CA ALA A 830 -44.48 -1.01 49.71
C ALA A 830 -43.72 -2.35 49.84
N LEU A 831 -43.62 -2.89 51.06
CA LEU A 831 -43.01 -4.21 51.31
C LEU A 831 -43.82 -5.38 50.74
N GLY A 832 -45.10 -5.17 50.47
CA GLY A 832 -46.00 -6.19 49.92
C GLY A 832 -45.99 -6.31 48.40
N LYS A 833 -45.35 -5.37 47.70
CA LYS A 833 -45.29 -5.37 46.23
C LYS A 833 -44.44 -6.54 45.70
N THR A 834 -44.85 -7.09 44.56
CA THR A 834 -44.21 -8.26 43.92
C THR A 834 -43.66 -7.92 42.54
N GLY A 835 -42.81 -8.78 41.97
CA GLY A 835 -42.27 -8.58 40.62
C GLY A 835 -41.31 -7.40 40.56
N LYS A 836 -41.43 -6.54 39.54
CA LYS A 836 -40.56 -5.37 39.31
C LYS A 836 -40.60 -4.35 40.46
N GLU A 837 -41.72 -4.27 41.16
CA GLU A 837 -41.91 -3.32 42.27
C GLU A 837 -41.56 -3.91 43.66
N SER A 838 -41.07 -5.14 43.73
CA SER A 838 -40.62 -5.70 45.00
C SER A 838 -39.37 -4.99 45.51
N ILE A 839 -39.30 -4.77 46.83
CA ILE A 839 -38.19 -4.04 47.46
C ILE A 839 -36.81 -4.62 47.13
N LYS A 840 -36.67 -5.95 47.10
CA LYS A 840 -35.42 -6.63 46.70
C LYS A 840 -35.03 -6.32 45.26
N ARG A 841 -36.00 -6.24 44.35
CA ARG A 841 -35.74 -5.95 42.93
C ARG A 841 -35.47 -4.47 42.69
N GLN A 842 -36.12 -3.58 43.45
CA GLN A 842 -35.82 -2.15 43.45
C GLN A 842 -34.40 -1.88 43.96
N ILE A 843 -33.99 -2.55 45.05
CA ILE A 843 -32.63 -2.47 45.59
C ILE A 843 -31.63 -3.10 44.62
N GLY A 844 -31.93 -4.26 44.01
CA GLY A 844 -31.05 -4.88 43.01
C GLY A 844 -30.84 -4.05 41.74
N GLY A 845 -31.78 -3.14 41.42
CA GLY A 845 -31.66 -2.18 40.31
C GLY A 845 -31.28 -0.76 40.77
N PHE A 846 -30.87 -0.59 42.03
CA PHE A 846 -30.58 0.71 42.62
C PHE A 846 -29.35 1.35 41.95
N LYS A 847 -29.52 2.57 41.46
CA LYS A 847 -28.43 3.38 40.88
C LYS A 847 -28.03 4.45 41.86
N ILE A 848 -26.86 4.29 42.47
CA ILE A 848 -26.32 5.26 43.42
C ILE A 848 -26.20 6.66 42.80
N GLU A 849 -26.01 6.74 41.47
CA GLU A 849 -25.85 8.01 40.76
C GLU A 849 -27.10 8.89 40.79
N SER A 850 -28.26 8.27 41.00
CA SER A 850 -29.58 8.91 40.91
C SER A 850 -30.07 9.52 42.22
N VAL A 851 -29.36 9.30 43.33
CA VAL A 851 -29.76 9.77 44.65
C VAL A 851 -29.07 11.10 44.99
N PRO A 852 -29.82 12.19 45.22
CA PRO A 852 -29.26 13.46 45.68
C PRO A 852 -28.62 13.35 47.08
N LEU A 853 -27.58 14.15 47.34
CA LEU A 853 -26.85 14.14 48.61
C LEU A 853 -27.75 14.43 49.82
N ASP A 854 -28.67 15.39 49.71
CA ASP A 854 -29.60 15.75 50.79
C ASP A 854 -30.56 14.61 51.16
N VAL A 855 -30.98 13.79 50.19
CA VAL A 855 -31.80 12.58 50.42
C VAL A 855 -31.00 11.51 51.16
N ALA A 856 -29.73 11.32 50.80
CA ALA A 856 -28.85 10.38 51.50
C ALA A 856 -28.57 10.81 52.94
N LEU A 857 -28.32 12.11 53.17
CA LEU A 857 -28.16 12.69 54.50
C LEU A 857 -29.45 12.56 55.34
N GLY A 858 -30.62 12.80 54.74
CA GLY A 858 -31.92 12.60 55.40
C GLY A 858 -32.17 11.14 55.79
N ALA A 859 -31.83 10.18 54.91
CA ALA A 859 -31.93 8.75 55.23
C ALA A 859 -30.98 8.36 56.38
N ARG A 860 -29.77 8.93 56.43
CA ARG A 860 -28.81 8.74 57.53
C ARG A 860 -29.32 9.33 58.85
N ASP A 861 -29.89 10.54 58.81
CA ASP A 861 -30.42 11.20 60.00
C ASP A 861 -31.60 10.43 60.63
N LEU A 862 -32.46 9.80 59.82
CA LEU A 862 -33.57 8.97 60.30
C LEU A 862 -33.11 7.78 61.16
N ILE A 863 -31.94 7.22 60.88
CA ILE A 863 -31.39 6.06 61.61
C ILE A 863 -30.33 6.44 62.65
N ARG A 864 -29.99 7.73 62.78
CA ARG A 864 -28.88 8.25 63.59
C ARG A 864 -28.98 7.92 65.08
N GLU A 865 -30.20 7.86 65.62
CA GLU A 865 -30.44 7.60 67.05
C GLU A 865 -30.31 6.11 67.42
N PHE A 866 -30.09 5.23 66.43
CA PHE A 866 -30.01 3.79 66.64
C PHE A 866 -28.64 3.26 66.21
N THR A 867 -28.08 2.38 67.03
CA THR A 867 -26.89 1.59 66.69
C THR A 867 -27.29 0.30 65.97
N LEU A 868 -26.38 -0.26 65.16
CA LEU A 868 -26.61 -1.54 64.48
C LEU A 868 -27.04 -2.66 65.45
N GLU A 869 -26.45 -2.71 66.64
CA GLU A 869 -26.76 -3.72 67.66
C GLU A 869 -28.18 -3.56 68.20
N GLN A 870 -28.62 -2.33 68.47
CA GLN A 870 -29.99 -2.04 68.92
C GLN A 870 -31.03 -2.46 67.87
N VAL A 871 -30.78 -2.20 66.59
CA VAL A 871 -31.68 -2.65 65.52
C VAL A 871 -31.69 -4.18 65.41
N ARG A 872 -30.52 -4.82 65.51
CA ARG A 872 -30.36 -6.28 65.39
C ARG A 872 -31.04 -7.05 66.53
N LEU A 873 -31.02 -6.52 67.75
CA LEU A 873 -31.72 -7.09 68.90
C LEU A 873 -33.24 -7.14 68.70
N VAL A 874 -33.77 -6.22 67.89
CA VAL A 874 -35.21 -6.08 67.64
C VAL A 874 -35.65 -6.82 66.37
N SER A 875 -34.88 -6.71 65.29
CA SER A 875 -35.11 -7.47 64.07
C SER A 875 -33.81 -7.66 63.29
N ALA A 876 -33.42 -8.93 63.12
CA ALA A 876 -32.25 -9.29 62.32
C ALA A 876 -32.42 -8.83 60.85
N GLY A 877 -33.64 -8.88 60.33
CA GLY A 877 -33.98 -8.38 58.99
C GLY A 877 -33.79 -6.87 58.87
N ALA A 878 -34.32 -6.10 59.82
CA ALA A 878 -34.15 -4.64 59.83
C ALA A 878 -32.67 -4.25 59.96
N ALA A 879 -31.86 -5.00 60.70
CA ALA A 879 -30.43 -4.73 60.81
C ALA A 879 -29.69 -4.83 59.45
N THR A 880 -30.11 -5.74 58.56
CA THR A 880 -29.52 -5.81 57.21
C THR A 880 -29.87 -4.58 56.37
N PHE A 881 -31.12 -4.10 56.46
CA PHE A 881 -31.54 -2.82 55.84
C PHE A 881 -30.81 -1.62 56.45
N TYR A 882 -30.56 -1.60 57.76
CA TYR A 882 -29.76 -0.56 58.42
C TYR A 882 -28.34 -0.48 57.84
N VAL A 883 -27.65 -1.63 57.70
CA VAL A 883 -26.30 -1.68 57.11
C VAL A 883 -26.31 -1.17 55.67
N TRP A 884 -27.33 -1.54 54.88
CA TRP A 884 -27.48 -1.08 53.51
C TRP A 884 -27.70 0.45 53.43
N VAL A 885 -28.64 0.99 54.22
CA VAL A 885 -28.92 2.44 54.26
C VAL A 885 -27.68 3.22 54.68
N HIS A 886 -27.04 2.82 55.78
CA HIS A 886 -25.85 3.48 56.30
C HIS A 886 -24.72 3.45 55.27
N GLY A 887 -24.43 2.27 54.71
CA GLY A 887 -23.36 2.09 53.73
C GLY A 887 -23.59 2.85 52.42
N MET A 888 -24.82 2.88 51.91
CA MET A 888 -25.15 3.64 50.70
C MET A 888 -25.09 5.15 50.94
N ALA A 889 -25.54 5.64 52.12
CA ALA A 889 -25.45 7.05 52.46
C ALA A 889 -24.00 7.52 52.59
N GLU A 890 -23.15 6.74 53.26
CA GLU A 890 -21.71 7.02 53.38
C GLU A 890 -21.02 7.04 52.01
N GLU A 891 -21.43 6.15 51.10
CA GLU A 891 -20.87 6.07 49.75
C GLU A 891 -21.29 7.25 48.85
N ILE A 892 -22.51 7.76 49.02
CA ILE A 892 -23.01 8.97 48.35
C ILE A 892 -22.28 10.21 48.89
N GLU A 893 -22.04 10.28 50.20
CA GLU A 893 -21.30 11.36 50.85
C GLU A 893 -19.83 11.41 50.39
N LYS A 894 -19.13 10.27 50.37
CA LYS A 894 -17.78 10.16 49.81
C LYS A 894 -17.68 10.58 48.35
N ARG A 895 -18.77 10.44 47.57
CA ARG A 895 -18.83 10.91 46.17
C ARG A 895 -18.84 12.43 46.06
N ALA A 896 -19.57 13.10 46.96
CA ALA A 896 -19.87 14.53 46.85
C ALA A 896 -18.71 15.42 47.32
N GLY A 897 -17.66 14.86 47.92
CA GLY A 897 -16.51 15.62 48.42
C GLY A 897 -16.89 16.57 49.56
N GLU A 898 -16.15 17.68 49.72
CA GLU A 898 -16.39 18.73 50.73
C GLU A 898 -17.61 19.63 50.42
N GLU A 899 -18.66 19.11 49.76
CA GLU A 899 -19.90 19.86 49.57
C GLU A 899 -20.61 20.09 50.93
N GLN A 900 -20.46 21.30 51.49
CA GLN A 900 -21.18 21.72 52.68
C GLN A 900 -22.67 21.93 52.38
N VAL A 901 -23.47 20.86 52.50
CA VAL A 901 -24.93 20.99 52.58
C VAL A 901 -25.31 21.18 54.05
N GLY A 902 -25.64 22.41 54.43
CA GLY A 902 -25.88 22.85 55.82
C GLY A 902 -27.12 22.30 56.53
N SER A 903 -27.83 21.29 56.01
CA SER A 903 -28.81 20.45 56.72
C SER A 903 -29.53 19.51 55.74
N ALA A 904 -29.88 18.31 56.21
CA ALA A 904 -30.84 17.45 55.53
C ALA A 904 -32.17 18.20 55.34
N ARG A 905 -32.67 18.24 54.10
CA ARG A 905 -33.93 18.91 53.77
C ARG A 905 -35.01 17.87 53.46
N PRO A 906 -36.18 17.94 54.10
CA PRO A 906 -37.24 16.96 53.91
C PRO A 906 -37.68 16.82 52.44
N ARG A 907 -37.75 15.58 51.93
CA ARG A 907 -38.28 15.29 50.59
C ARG A 907 -39.82 15.31 50.64
N THR A 908 -40.43 16.49 50.50
CA THR A 908 -41.89 16.73 50.63
C THR A 908 -42.62 16.94 49.29
N ARG A 909 -43.93 16.71 49.26
CA ARG A 909 -44.77 16.92 48.06
C ARG A 909 -44.77 18.38 47.57
N GLN A 910 -44.51 19.34 48.45
CA GLN A 910 -44.41 20.76 48.07
C GLN A 910 -43.16 21.05 47.23
N ARG A 911 -42.08 20.30 47.41
CA ARG A 911 -40.83 20.41 46.64
C ARG A 911 -40.98 19.85 45.22
N ARG A 912 -41.78 18.79 45.04
CA ARG A 912 -42.15 18.19 43.73
C ARG A 912 -42.76 19.18 42.73
N LYS A 913 -43.34 20.30 43.21
CA LYS A 913 -43.89 21.34 42.33
C LYS A 913 -42.87 22.42 41.95
N ARG A 914 -41.67 22.41 42.57
CA ARG A 914 -40.61 23.43 42.41
C ARG A 914 -39.36 22.90 41.71
N GLU A 915 -39.11 21.61 41.78
CA GLU A 915 -38.15 20.85 40.95
C GLU A 915 -38.88 20.28 39.73
#